data_AF-A0A6P3VUI4-F1
#
_entry.id   AF-A0A6P3VUI4-F1
#
_cell.length_a   1.000
_cell.length_b   1.000
_cell.length_c   1.000
_cell.angle_alpha   90.00
_cell.angle_beta   90.00
_cell.angle_gamma   90.00
#
_symmetry.space_group_name_H-M   'P 1'
#
loop_
_entity.id
_entity.type
_entity.pdbx_description
1 polymer ?
#
loop_
_entity_poly.entity_id
_entity_poly.type
_entity_poly.pdbx_seq_one_letter_code
_entity_poly.pdbx_strand_id
1 'polypeptide(L)'
;MRAEYIPCVKVKRQRVTDIVDTLHRRDVYSGMSMKPLRDAMLGAFTFFASPLPHDVCGSNGLPLTPNSIKILGRFQVLKTICHPRLCQYVDISRGKHERLVVVAEHYENNLMNFHKQCKPLCPDQVLQIAYEILEGLDYMNRHGMVHRALCPQNVLLDCKGNVKLAKFGFYHMTDRGADVDFPIGHPSYLAPEVIAQGLTHRSRSFYGKAPSVSGPKADVWSLGVLLFELCVGRRLWQNIEKNESFKFILNLGCMDDIVTVLAEEHGCLEVIKELPENLTILLRKCLTFLPSKRPTPAQLLDDPVLEHVSGLMEPFYKSISLFSSSLRSAHLELPDDITNLCKDEGEDYLTERAIDEVYYLWCLAGGDLEKELINKDIIRSKPSICTISKFILDDGQSFGQGRDRSFLLDDTTVTLSLCQLNNRLKDVAGEAYYPLLEDEQSNLPHSSSNNELSSTVSLPLIIRERDTEYQLMRIVLFDRLLKAYPYKKNHVWKEARVDIPPLFRGLVWAALLGVEGDIQAKYDGIDKDTPIPTDRQIEVDIPRCHQYDELLSSPQGHVKFRRVLKAWVVSHPDLVYWQGLDSLCAPFLYLNFNNEALAYACMSAFIPKYLYNFFLKDNSHVIQEYLTVFSQSIAFHDPELSSHLNEIGFIPDLYAIPWFLTMFTHVFPLHKIFHLWDTLLLGNSSFPFCIGVAILQQLRDRLLANGFNECILLFSDLPEIDIERCVRESINLFCWTPKSATYRQHAQAPKTTGDGSSISISSFGKTSIYLQSDYQDFTKTDLSREPLKLSDLKAELSPRISAEDLIDLCELRGSSHFKTPNKRAKVGKPKILAVDIRSPEDFNRGHISGSINIPYNPSFGSDGELVTCPAVNTLSSYRGRVIIVLSNMVKNAVMFATHLLKLNYPRVCVLDGGINKMKVTGLLTVPSPQI
;
A
#
# COMPACT_ATOMS: atom_id res chain seq x y z
N MET A 1 -10.44 -30.28 -18.53
CA MET A 1 -10.51 -31.71 -18.88
C MET A 1 -11.43 -32.41 -17.89
N ARG A 2 -12.04 -33.52 -18.33
CA ARG A 2 -13.18 -34.22 -17.70
C ARG A 2 -12.93 -34.57 -16.23
N ALA A 3 -13.92 -34.27 -15.38
CA ALA A 3 -14.02 -34.80 -14.03
C ALA A 3 -14.48 -36.26 -14.11
N GLU A 4 -13.55 -37.19 -13.87
CA GLU A 4 -13.88 -38.58 -13.60
C GLU A 4 -13.98 -38.83 -12.10
N TYR A 5 -14.97 -39.64 -11.76
CA TYR A 5 -15.44 -39.99 -10.43
C TYR A 5 -14.35 -40.58 -9.53
N ILE A 6 -14.13 -39.97 -8.36
CA ILE A 6 -13.54 -40.64 -7.20
C ILE A 6 -14.70 -41.10 -6.29
N PRO A 7 -14.79 -42.39 -5.92
CA PRO A 7 -15.90 -42.92 -5.15
C PRO A 7 -15.92 -42.37 -3.72
N CYS A 8 -17.14 -42.07 -3.29
CA CYS A 8 -17.51 -41.45 -2.03
C CYS A 8 -17.12 -42.34 -0.82
N VAL A 9 -15.96 -42.10 -0.23
CA VAL A 9 -15.69 -42.43 1.17
C VAL A 9 -16.02 -41.18 1.99
N LYS A 10 -16.83 -41.33 3.05
CA LYS A 10 -17.19 -40.27 4.00
C LYS A 10 -15.94 -39.66 4.68
N VAL A 11 -15.26 -38.78 3.98
CA VAL A 11 -14.25 -37.88 4.54
C VAL A 11 -15.04 -36.67 5.06
N LYS A 12 -15.02 -36.46 6.39
CA LYS A 12 -15.62 -35.26 7.01
C LYS A 12 -15.14 -34.02 6.25
N ARG A 13 -16.06 -33.12 5.88
CA ARG A 13 -15.80 -31.86 5.14
C ARG A 13 -14.59 -31.06 5.66
N GLN A 14 -14.27 -31.19 6.94
CA GLN A 14 -13.09 -30.63 7.61
C GLN A 14 -11.74 -31.04 6.98
N ARG A 15 -11.61 -32.26 6.45
CA ARG A 15 -10.33 -32.80 5.96
C ARG A 15 -9.90 -32.34 4.57
N VAL A 16 -10.79 -31.77 3.77
CA VAL A 16 -10.43 -31.24 2.43
C VAL A 16 -9.86 -29.83 2.54
N THR A 17 -10.36 -29.04 3.50
CA THR A 17 -9.78 -27.75 3.89
C THR A 17 -8.40 -27.91 4.53
N ASP A 18 -8.21 -28.94 5.36
CA ASP A 18 -6.90 -29.26 5.95
C ASP A 18 -5.82 -29.52 4.87
N ILE A 19 -6.19 -30.15 3.74
CA ILE A 19 -5.27 -30.40 2.62
C ILE A 19 -4.81 -29.10 1.94
N VAL A 20 -5.74 -28.16 1.73
CA VAL A 20 -5.42 -26.84 1.14
C VAL A 20 -4.56 -26.02 2.10
N ASP A 21 -4.85 -26.11 3.40
CA ASP A 21 -4.12 -25.42 4.45
C ASP A 21 -2.69 -25.97 4.63
N THR A 22 -2.45 -27.27 4.44
CA THR A 22 -1.08 -27.81 4.47
C THR A 22 -0.31 -27.60 3.16
N LEU A 23 -0.98 -27.50 2.01
CA LEU A 23 -0.34 -27.05 0.76
C LEU A 23 0.13 -25.59 0.86
N HIS A 24 -0.51 -24.77 1.69
CA HIS A 24 -0.03 -23.42 2.02
C HIS A 24 1.25 -23.42 2.89
N ARG A 25 1.49 -24.47 3.69
CA ARG A 25 2.69 -24.58 4.57
C ARG A 25 4.01 -24.83 3.83
N ARG A 26 3.97 -25.33 2.58
CA ARG A 26 5.17 -25.78 1.83
C ARG A 26 5.62 -24.83 0.70
N ASP A 27 5.58 -23.51 0.88
CA ASP A 27 6.06 -22.49 -0.09
C ASP A 27 5.34 -22.45 -1.46
N VAL A 28 4.31 -23.27 -1.69
CA VAL A 28 3.64 -23.33 -3.02
C VAL A 28 2.78 -22.08 -3.30
N TYR A 29 2.49 -21.25 -2.29
CA TYR A 29 1.66 -20.05 -2.43
C TYR A 29 2.10 -18.86 -1.57
N SER A 30 3.22 -18.22 -1.91
CA SER A 30 3.55 -16.89 -1.36
C SER A 30 3.63 -15.81 -2.47
N GLY A 31 2.54 -15.63 -3.21
CA GLY A 31 2.40 -14.49 -4.13
C GLY A 31 2.11 -13.16 -3.42
N MET A 32 1.86 -13.20 -2.10
CA MET A 32 1.39 -12.07 -1.29
C MET A 32 2.35 -11.60 -0.20
N SER A 33 3.19 -12.49 0.31
CA SER A 33 3.97 -12.29 1.52
C SER A 33 5.43 -12.69 1.31
N MET A 34 6.32 -12.15 2.14
CA MET A 34 7.68 -12.67 2.23
C MET A 34 7.67 -14.15 2.66
N LYS A 35 8.84 -14.78 2.62
CA LYS A 35 9.01 -16.17 3.05
C LYS A 35 8.57 -16.37 4.49
N PRO A 36 8.05 -17.57 4.84
CA PRO A 36 7.76 -17.90 6.22
C PRO A 36 9.02 -17.83 7.07
N LEU A 37 8.87 -17.48 8.35
CA LEU A 37 9.98 -17.32 9.30
C LEU A 37 10.74 -18.65 9.49
N ARG A 38 10.02 -19.77 9.66
CA ARG A 38 10.59 -21.10 9.92
C ARG A 38 11.61 -21.08 11.07
N ASP A 39 12.82 -21.56 10.81
CA ASP A 39 13.95 -21.58 11.72
C ASP A 39 14.79 -20.30 11.68
N ALA A 40 14.41 -19.32 10.85
CA ALA A 40 15.07 -18.03 10.80
C ALA A 40 14.70 -17.17 12.02
N MET A 41 15.52 -16.16 12.25
CA MET A 41 15.32 -15.15 13.28
C MET A 41 15.28 -13.76 12.65
N LEU A 42 14.78 -12.77 13.39
CA LEU A 42 14.88 -11.36 12.99
C LEU A 42 16.26 -10.83 13.42
N GLY A 43 17.10 -10.47 12.46
CA GLY A 43 18.40 -9.83 12.71
C GLY A 43 18.35 -8.34 12.40
N ALA A 44 18.96 -7.53 13.27
CA ALA A 44 19.10 -6.09 13.10
C ALA A 44 20.57 -5.67 13.10
N PHE A 45 20.96 -4.79 12.19
CA PHE A 45 22.27 -4.14 12.18
C PHE A 45 22.13 -2.65 11.90
N THR A 46 23.12 -1.84 12.29
CA THR A 46 23.05 -0.38 12.23
C THR A 46 24.31 0.23 11.63
N PHE A 47 24.14 1.37 10.96
CA PHE A 47 25.22 2.17 10.40
C PHE A 47 24.79 3.64 10.29
N PHE A 48 25.71 4.51 9.92
CA PHE A 48 25.44 5.94 9.72
C PHE A 48 25.59 6.31 8.25
N ALA A 49 24.63 7.07 7.72
CA ALA A 49 24.81 7.75 6.45
C ALA A 49 25.78 8.94 6.61
N SER A 50 26.53 9.24 5.55
CA SER A 50 27.42 10.39 5.52
C SER A 50 26.62 11.69 5.65
N PRO A 51 26.93 12.59 6.58
CA PRO A 51 26.18 13.82 6.76
C PRO A 51 26.43 14.79 5.60
N LEU A 52 25.35 15.43 5.11
CA LEU A 52 25.46 16.51 4.15
C LEU A 52 25.66 17.86 4.87
N PRO A 53 26.39 18.82 4.27
CA PRO A 53 26.52 20.17 4.83
C PRO A 53 25.13 20.83 4.93
N HIS A 54 24.82 21.43 6.10
CA HIS A 54 23.51 22.04 6.36
C HIS A 54 23.24 23.31 5.53
N ASP A 55 24.27 23.94 4.96
CA ASP A 55 24.19 25.24 4.28
C ASP A 55 24.08 25.16 2.76
N VAL A 56 23.84 23.97 2.19
CA VAL A 56 23.85 23.76 0.73
C VAL A 56 22.46 23.39 0.23
N CYS A 57 21.92 24.19 -0.69
CA CYS A 57 20.71 23.88 -1.45
C CYS A 57 21.06 23.21 -2.78
N GLY A 58 20.13 22.40 -3.30
CA GLY A 58 20.19 21.89 -4.67
C GLY A 58 20.03 23.00 -5.71
N SER A 59 20.26 22.67 -6.98
CA SER A 59 20.11 23.60 -8.11
C SER A 59 18.69 24.17 -8.27
N ASN A 60 17.70 23.55 -7.64
CA ASN A 60 16.29 23.96 -7.59
C ASN A 60 15.96 24.86 -6.39
N GLY A 61 16.94 25.24 -5.57
CA GLY A 61 16.74 26.06 -4.37
C GLY A 61 16.14 25.30 -3.17
N LEU A 62 15.86 24.00 -3.30
CA LEU A 62 15.39 23.17 -2.19
C LEU A 62 16.59 22.62 -1.39
N PRO A 63 16.41 22.31 -0.10
CA PRO A 63 17.43 21.62 0.70
C PRO A 63 17.88 20.33 0.04
N LEU A 64 19.16 19.99 0.13
CA LEU A 64 19.64 18.70 -0.34
C LEU A 64 18.96 17.56 0.43
N THR A 65 18.47 16.56 -0.29
CA THR A 65 17.91 15.34 0.33
C THR A 65 19.00 14.64 1.16
N PRO A 66 18.81 14.42 2.47
CA PRO A 66 19.74 13.68 3.32
C PRO A 66 20.11 12.32 2.74
N ASN A 67 21.37 11.90 2.92
CA ASN A 67 21.85 10.61 2.41
C ASN A 67 21.08 9.45 3.04
N SER A 68 20.68 9.55 4.31
CA SER A 68 19.80 8.54 4.94
C SER A 68 18.45 8.37 4.22
N ILE A 69 17.85 9.45 3.71
CA ILE A 69 16.61 9.40 2.92
C ILE A 69 16.86 8.78 1.54
N LYS A 70 18.00 9.07 0.91
CA LYS A 70 18.37 8.40 -0.36
C LYS A 70 18.55 6.89 -0.16
N ILE A 71 19.18 6.49 0.94
CA ILE A 71 19.37 5.08 1.30
C ILE A 71 18.03 4.42 1.59
N LEU A 72 17.14 5.10 2.33
CA LEU A 72 15.77 4.63 2.61
C LEU A 72 14.99 4.31 1.33
N GLY A 73 15.06 5.21 0.34
CA GLY A 73 14.43 5.00 -0.97
C GLY A 73 15.03 3.83 -1.75
N ARG A 74 16.38 3.72 -1.80
CA ARG A 74 17.08 2.59 -2.47
C ARG A 74 16.85 1.25 -1.77
N PHE A 75 16.66 1.23 -0.45
CA PHE A 75 16.43 0.01 0.31
C PHE A 75 15.14 -0.70 -0.12
N GLN A 76 14.09 0.03 -0.53
CA GLN A 76 12.78 -0.56 -0.77
C GLN A 76 12.79 -1.71 -1.80
N VAL A 77 13.64 -1.63 -2.84
CA VAL A 77 13.78 -2.72 -3.82
C VAL A 77 14.28 -4.01 -3.18
N LEU A 78 15.07 -3.93 -2.11
CA LEU A 78 15.61 -5.11 -1.43
C LEU A 78 14.51 -5.92 -0.73
N LYS A 79 13.39 -5.28 -0.34
CA LYS A 79 12.21 -5.97 0.19
C LYS A 79 11.53 -6.85 -0.87
N THR A 80 11.77 -6.62 -2.16
CA THR A 80 11.16 -7.41 -3.25
C THR A 80 12.04 -8.59 -3.71
N ILE A 81 13.29 -8.63 -3.24
CA ILE A 81 14.24 -9.69 -3.54
C ILE A 81 13.92 -10.89 -2.65
N CYS A 82 13.52 -11.99 -3.27
CA CYS A 82 13.14 -13.23 -2.59
C CYS A 82 13.78 -14.41 -3.31
N HIS A 83 14.72 -15.10 -2.64
CA HIS A 83 15.47 -16.22 -3.18
C HIS A 83 15.88 -17.20 -2.05
N PRO A 84 15.97 -18.54 -2.26
CA PRO A 84 16.36 -19.50 -1.23
C PRO A 84 17.73 -19.22 -0.61
N ARG A 85 18.65 -18.72 -1.43
CA ARG A 85 20.05 -18.47 -1.06
C ARG A 85 20.34 -17.06 -0.53
N LEU A 86 19.33 -16.21 -0.37
CA LEU A 86 19.48 -14.83 0.10
C LEU A 86 18.63 -14.62 1.35
N CYS A 87 19.17 -13.89 2.33
CA CYS A 87 18.40 -13.47 3.50
C CYS A 87 17.36 -12.41 3.11
N GLN A 88 16.09 -12.62 3.44
CA GLN A 88 15.03 -11.66 3.14
C GLN A 88 15.25 -10.34 3.91
N TYR A 89 15.32 -9.21 3.20
CA TYR A 89 15.27 -7.89 3.84
C TYR A 89 13.82 -7.55 4.22
N VAL A 90 13.62 -7.11 5.47
CA VAL A 90 12.30 -6.90 6.06
C VAL A 90 11.97 -5.42 6.14
N ASP A 91 12.82 -4.64 6.82
CA ASP A 91 12.53 -3.23 7.07
C ASP A 91 13.80 -2.40 7.32
N ILE A 92 13.66 -1.08 7.23
CA ILE A 92 14.69 -0.11 7.55
C ILE A 92 14.06 1.05 8.32
N SER A 93 14.68 1.44 9.43
CA SER A 93 14.26 2.60 10.21
C SER A 93 15.35 3.66 10.24
N ARG A 94 14.95 4.92 10.12
CA ARG A 94 15.83 6.08 10.28
C ARG A 94 15.74 6.58 11.72
N GLY A 95 16.88 6.58 12.40
CA GLY A 95 17.04 7.13 13.75
C GLY A 95 17.61 8.54 13.72
N LYS A 96 18.00 9.03 14.90
CA LYS A 96 18.64 10.35 15.05
C LYS A 96 20.03 10.38 14.41
N HIS A 97 20.45 11.57 13.97
CA HIS A 97 21.80 11.83 13.45
C HIS A 97 22.20 10.95 12.25
N GLU A 98 21.31 10.77 11.27
CA GLU A 98 21.58 9.95 10.06
C GLU A 98 21.85 8.45 10.33
N ARG A 99 21.54 7.97 11.55
CA ARG A 99 21.62 6.53 11.86
C ARG A 99 20.52 5.78 11.12
N LEU A 100 20.87 4.66 10.53
CA LEU A 100 19.95 3.70 9.95
C LEU A 100 20.05 2.38 10.71
N VAL A 101 18.92 1.71 10.86
CA VAL A 101 18.83 0.34 11.38
C VAL A 101 18.10 -0.50 10.34
N VAL A 102 18.71 -1.60 9.93
CA VAL A 102 18.16 -2.51 8.93
C VAL A 102 17.80 -3.82 9.61
N VAL A 103 16.61 -4.31 9.31
CA VAL A 103 16.08 -5.59 9.77
C VAL A 103 16.02 -6.57 8.59
N ALA A 104 16.54 -7.77 8.78
CA ALA A 104 16.56 -8.84 7.79
C ALA A 104 16.46 -10.22 8.46
N GLU A 105 16.12 -11.23 7.66
CA GLU A 105 16.27 -12.64 8.01
C GLU A 105 17.71 -12.93 8.50
N HIS A 106 17.83 -13.68 9.58
CA HIS A 106 19.12 -14.00 10.20
C HIS A 106 19.13 -15.41 10.77
N TYR A 107 20.33 -16.01 10.81
CA TYR A 107 20.59 -17.31 11.38
C TYR A 107 21.85 -17.23 12.24
N GLU A 108 21.86 -17.96 13.35
CA GLU A 108 22.97 -17.94 14.32
C GLU A 108 24.24 -18.59 13.75
N ASN A 109 24.08 -19.62 12.91
CA ASN A 109 25.19 -20.32 12.27
C ASN A 109 25.66 -19.61 11.00
N ASN A 110 26.97 -19.54 10.82
CA ASN A 110 27.63 -19.01 9.63
C ASN A 110 28.96 -19.73 9.39
N LEU A 111 29.55 -19.52 8.21
CA LEU A 111 30.77 -20.23 7.82
C LEU A 111 31.99 -19.91 8.71
N MET A 112 31.99 -18.83 9.49
CA MET A 112 33.08 -18.57 10.46
C MET A 112 33.14 -19.60 11.57
N ASN A 113 32.03 -20.26 11.87
CA ASN A 113 31.99 -21.30 12.91
C ASN A 113 32.87 -22.49 12.51
N PHE A 114 32.99 -22.80 11.21
CA PHE A 114 33.94 -23.81 10.72
C PHE A 114 35.40 -23.39 10.88
N HIS A 115 35.71 -22.10 10.66
CA HIS A 115 37.05 -21.58 10.91
C HIS A 115 37.47 -21.66 12.38
N LYS A 116 36.52 -21.57 13.33
CA LYS A 116 36.80 -21.76 14.76
C LYS A 116 37.16 -23.23 15.09
N GLN A 117 36.69 -24.18 14.29
CA GLN A 117 36.98 -25.60 14.47
C GLN A 117 38.37 -26.00 13.93
N CYS A 118 39.01 -25.13 13.13
CA CYS A 118 40.33 -25.34 12.53
C CYS A 118 40.46 -26.67 11.75
N LYS A 119 39.39 -27.07 11.04
CA LYS A 119 39.35 -28.32 10.25
C LYS A 119 38.91 -28.05 8.81
N PRO A 120 39.57 -28.67 7.81
CA PRO A 120 39.06 -28.73 6.44
C PRO A 120 37.65 -29.29 6.38
N LEU A 121 36.79 -28.70 5.54
CA LEU A 121 35.51 -29.32 5.17
C LEU A 121 35.73 -30.41 4.12
N CYS A 122 34.79 -31.36 4.02
CA CYS A 122 34.87 -32.36 2.96
C CYS A 122 34.64 -31.69 1.58
N PRO A 123 35.31 -32.16 0.50
CA PRO A 123 35.21 -31.53 -0.81
C PRO A 123 33.78 -31.38 -1.35
N ASP A 124 32.92 -32.38 -1.12
CA ASP A 124 31.53 -32.35 -1.57
C ASP A 124 30.72 -31.24 -0.88
N GLN A 125 30.94 -31.02 0.42
CA GLN A 125 30.33 -29.90 1.14
C GLN A 125 30.83 -28.55 0.61
N VAL A 126 32.13 -28.43 0.29
CA VAL A 126 32.68 -27.19 -0.28
C VAL A 126 32.06 -26.89 -1.64
N LEU A 127 31.88 -27.91 -2.49
CA LEU A 127 31.23 -27.76 -3.80
C LEU A 127 29.74 -27.42 -3.67
N GLN A 128 29.04 -28.01 -2.71
CA GLN A 128 27.64 -27.65 -2.42
C GLN A 128 27.52 -26.18 -1.98
N ILE A 129 28.36 -25.74 -1.03
CA ILE A 129 28.43 -24.34 -0.59
C ILE A 129 28.77 -23.43 -1.77
N ALA A 130 29.72 -23.81 -2.64
CA ALA A 130 30.09 -23.04 -3.82
C ALA A 130 28.89 -22.83 -4.76
N TYR A 131 28.18 -23.93 -5.08
CA TYR A 131 27.02 -23.89 -5.96
C TYR A 131 25.92 -22.98 -5.39
N GLU A 132 25.57 -23.16 -4.12
CA GLU A 132 24.53 -22.38 -3.46
C GLU A 132 24.87 -20.88 -3.35
N ILE A 133 26.13 -20.53 -3.09
CA ILE A 133 26.58 -19.13 -3.12
C ILE A 133 26.46 -18.57 -4.55
N LEU A 134 26.89 -19.34 -5.56
CA LEU A 134 26.83 -18.92 -6.96
C LEU A 134 25.39 -18.70 -7.45
N GLU A 135 24.42 -19.55 -7.04
CA GLU A 135 23.00 -19.35 -7.30
C GLU A 135 22.51 -18.00 -6.75
N GLY A 136 22.85 -17.70 -5.50
CA GLY A 136 22.50 -16.41 -4.88
C GLY A 136 23.12 -15.22 -5.60
N LEU A 137 24.40 -15.31 -5.97
CA LEU A 137 25.11 -14.26 -6.70
C LEU A 137 24.56 -14.04 -8.11
N ASP A 138 24.26 -15.10 -8.85
CA ASP A 138 23.67 -15.00 -10.18
C ASP A 138 22.29 -14.33 -10.12
N TYR A 139 21.44 -14.75 -9.17
CA TYR A 139 20.14 -14.12 -8.94
C TYR A 139 20.26 -12.62 -8.68
N MET A 140 21.20 -12.21 -7.83
CA MET A 140 21.47 -10.79 -7.56
C MET A 140 21.96 -10.05 -8.80
N ASN A 141 22.84 -10.65 -9.60
CA ASN A 141 23.38 -10.04 -10.81
C ASN A 141 22.30 -9.80 -11.87
N ARG A 142 21.34 -10.72 -12.00
CA ARG A 142 20.16 -10.53 -12.87
C ARG A 142 19.29 -9.35 -12.42
N HIS A 143 19.35 -8.97 -11.14
CA HIS A 143 18.70 -7.77 -10.59
C HIS A 143 19.62 -6.53 -10.56
N GLY A 144 20.78 -6.57 -11.23
CA GLY A 144 21.72 -5.45 -11.31
C GLY A 144 22.49 -5.17 -10.02
N MET A 145 22.56 -6.15 -9.11
CA MET A 145 23.23 -6.04 -7.81
C MET A 145 24.49 -6.90 -7.74
N VAL A 146 25.44 -6.48 -6.89
CA VAL A 146 26.67 -7.19 -6.53
C VAL A 146 26.82 -7.16 -5.01
N HIS A 147 27.41 -8.20 -4.43
CA HIS A 147 27.45 -8.38 -2.98
C HIS A 147 28.47 -7.44 -2.31
N ARG A 148 29.72 -7.42 -2.81
CA ARG A 148 30.85 -6.58 -2.35
C ARG A 148 31.28 -6.72 -0.89
N ALA A 149 30.62 -7.57 -0.13
CA ALA A 149 30.88 -7.83 1.27
C ALA A 149 30.84 -9.33 1.59
N LEU A 150 31.06 -10.18 0.57
CA LEU A 150 31.06 -11.62 0.73
C LEU A 150 32.28 -12.02 1.58
N CYS A 151 31.99 -12.65 2.72
CA CYS A 151 32.98 -13.19 3.64
C CYS A 151 32.29 -14.30 4.48
N PRO A 152 33.04 -15.12 5.22
CA PRO A 152 32.45 -16.22 5.98
C PRO A 152 31.42 -15.79 7.03
N GLN A 153 31.45 -14.53 7.51
CA GLN A 153 30.45 -13.98 8.45
C GLN A 153 29.09 -13.73 7.78
N ASN A 154 29.11 -13.38 6.50
CA ASN A 154 27.93 -13.01 5.73
C ASN A 154 27.36 -14.20 4.93
N VAL A 155 27.95 -15.40 5.06
CA VAL A 155 27.39 -16.65 4.57
C VAL A 155 26.81 -17.41 5.76
N LEU A 156 25.51 -17.21 6.00
CA LEU A 156 24.75 -17.85 7.06
C LEU A 156 24.26 -19.24 6.64
N LEU A 157 23.90 -20.06 7.60
CA LEU A 157 23.41 -21.43 7.39
C LEU A 157 22.08 -21.64 8.12
N ASP A 158 21.10 -22.19 7.41
CA ASP A 158 19.84 -22.65 8.01
C ASP A 158 20.06 -23.95 8.83
N CYS A 159 19.01 -24.42 9.51
CA CYS A 159 19.05 -25.65 10.33
C CYS A 159 19.38 -26.91 9.52
N LYS A 160 19.19 -26.89 8.20
CA LYS A 160 19.52 -27.98 7.27
C LYS A 160 20.93 -27.83 6.69
N GLY A 161 21.65 -26.75 7.02
CA GLY A 161 22.99 -26.46 6.54
C GLY A 161 23.03 -25.78 5.17
N ASN A 162 21.90 -25.30 4.64
CA ASN A 162 21.90 -24.60 3.36
C ASN A 162 22.30 -23.13 3.52
N VAL A 163 22.95 -22.60 2.49
CA VAL A 163 23.48 -21.23 2.44
C VAL A 163 22.38 -20.18 2.36
N LYS A 164 22.58 -19.12 3.15
CA LYS A 164 21.81 -17.88 3.19
C LYS A 164 22.77 -16.68 3.17
N LEU A 165 22.88 -15.99 2.04
CA LEU A 165 23.72 -14.80 1.92
C LEU A 165 23.08 -13.60 2.63
N ALA A 166 23.77 -13.05 3.61
CA ALA A 166 23.37 -11.88 4.38
C ALA A 166 24.06 -10.61 3.88
N LYS A 167 23.46 -9.45 4.15
CA LYS A 167 24.02 -8.11 3.83
C LYS A 167 24.33 -7.84 2.35
N PHE A 168 23.81 -8.66 1.44
CA PHE A 168 24.07 -8.54 0.01
C PHE A 168 23.58 -7.21 -0.61
N GLY A 169 22.58 -6.57 0.00
CA GLY A 169 22.00 -5.30 -0.48
C GLY A 169 22.73 -4.05 0.02
N PHE A 170 23.74 -4.20 0.88
CA PHE A 170 24.37 -3.08 1.57
C PHE A 170 25.12 -2.13 0.64
N TYR A 171 25.87 -2.67 -0.32
CA TYR A 171 26.55 -1.87 -1.35
C TYR A 171 25.56 -1.16 -2.29
N HIS A 172 24.42 -1.78 -2.59
CA HIS A 172 23.38 -1.17 -3.41
C HIS A 172 22.69 -0.01 -2.71
N MET A 173 22.22 -0.22 -1.46
CA MET A 173 21.42 0.79 -0.75
C MET A 173 22.23 2.07 -0.44
N THR A 174 23.54 1.95 -0.29
CA THR A 174 24.49 3.05 0.02
C THR A 174 25.09 3.73 -1.21
N ASP A 175 24.47 3.53 -2.38
CA ASP A 175 24.95 4.07 -3.66
C ASP A 175 26.41 3.70 -3.95
N ARG A 176 26.72 2.41 -3.85
CA ARG A 176 28.08 1.88 -4.05
C ARG A 176 29.09 2.46 -3.04
N GLY A 177 28.62 2.78 -1.84
CA GLY A 177 29.40 3.38 -0.77
C GLY A 177 29.56 4.90 -0.86
N ALA A 178 28.89 5.58 -1.79
CA ALA A 178 28.96 7.05 -1.90
C ALA A 178 28.17 7.78 -0.79
N ASP A 179 27.16 7.13 -0.21
CA ASP A 179 26.29 7.73 0.82
C ASP A 179 26.77 7.42 2.26
N VAL A 180 27.97 6.85 2.46
CA VAL A 180 28.55 6.48 3.77
C VAL A 180 30.04 6.84 3.86
N ASP A 181 30.56 7.05 5.07
CA ASP A 181 31.95 7.51 5.30
C ASP A 181 32.95 6.36 5.58
N PHE A 182 32.56 5.11 5.34
CA PHE A 182 33.38 3.93 5.59
C PHE A 182 33.49 3.03 4.36
N PRO A 183 34.60 2.30 4.20
CA PRO A 183 34.76 1.36 3.09
C PRO A 183 33.79 0.18 3.24
N ILE A 184 33.20 -0.25 2.12
CA ILE A 184 32.33 -1.43 2.08
C ILE A 184 33.13 -2.67 1.69
N GLY A 185 32.98 -3.73 2.48
CA GLY A 185 33.61 -5.02 2.27
C GLY A 185 34.75 -5.31 3.24
N HIS A 186 35.19 -6.57 3.24
CA HIS A 186 36.21 -7.07 4.15
C HIS A 186 37.57 -7.16 3.45
N PRO A 187 38.62 -6.45 3.92
CA PRO A 187 39.92 -6.35 3.26
C PRO A 187 40.50 -7.65 2.69
N SER A 188 40.47 -8.74 3.47
CA SER A 188 41.02 -10.04 3.10
C SER A 188 40.33 -10.71 1.92
N TYR A 189 39.10 -10.33 1.60
CA TYR A 189 38.31 -10.95 0.54
C TYR A 189 38.18 -10.05 -0.70
N LEU A 190 38.73 -8.83 -0.65
CA LEU A 190 38.59 -7.88 -1.76
C LEU A 190 39.39 -8.32 -2.99
N ALA A 191 38.75 -8.19 -4.14
CA ALA A 191 39.39 -8.47 -5.42
C ALA A 191 40.51 -7.46 -5.75
N PRO A 192 41.57 -7.86 -6.47
CA PRO A 192 42.71 -6.99 -6.77
C PRO A 192 42.30 -5.69 -7.47
N GLU A 193 41.34 -5.77 -8.41
CA GLU A 193 40.84 -4.62 -9.14
C GLU A 193 40.15 -3.60 -8.22
N VAL A 194 39.49 -4.07 -7.16
CA VAL A 194 38.83 -3.23 -6.18
C VAL A 194 39.85 -2.51 -5.30
N ILE A 195 40.90 -3.22 -4.87
CA ILE A 195 41.97 -2.67 -4.04
C ILE A 195 42.72 -1.58 -4.82
N ALA A 196 43.06 -1.84 -6.09
CA ALA A 196 43.87 -0.95 -6.93
C ALA A 196 43.24 0.44 -7.16
N GLN A 197 41.92 0.56 -7.08
CA GLN A 197 41.18 1.79 -7.39
C GLN A 197 40.75 2.58 -6.15
N GLY A 198 40.98 2.04 -4.95
CA GLY A 198 40.61 2.66 -3.68
C GLY A 198 39.23 2.26 -3.18
N LEU A 199 39.10 2.14 -1.85
CA LEU A 199 37.91 1.59 -1.18
C LEU A 199 36.74 2.58 -1.03
N THR A 200 36.98 3.88 -1.27
CA THR A 200 35.99 4.95 -1.12
C THR A 200 35.86 5.72 -2.43
N HIS A 201 34.68 5.70 -3.03
CA HIS A 201 34.39 6.47 -4.23
C HIS A 201 34.16 7.94 -3.85
N ARG A 202 35.24 8.70 -3.57
CA ARG A 202 35.10 10.14 -3.38
C ARG A 202 34.76 10.76 -4.72
N SER A 203 33.50 11.14 -4.86
CA SER A 203 33.00 11.91 -5.99
C SER A 203 33.86 13.16 -6.19
N ARG A 204 34.79 13.10 -7.13
CA ARG A 204 35.11 14.26 -7.97
C ARG A 204 34.41 14.01 -9.30
N SER A 205 33.17 14.48 -9.37
CA SER A 205 32.47 14.75 -10.61
C SER A 205 33.35 15.61 -11.52
N PHE A 206 33.87 15.01 -12.58
CA PHE A 206 34.06 15.68 -13.87
C PHE A 206 33.58 14.71 -14.95
N TYR A 207 32.49 15.11 -15.61
CA TYR A 207 31.94 14.62 -16.87
C TYR A 207 32.50 13.29 -17.42
N GLY A 208 31.73 12.22 -17.24
CA GLY A 208 31.93 10.96 -17.95
C GLY A 208 31.24 9.80 -17.23
N LYS A 209 30.44 9.01 -17.97
CA LYS A 209 30.03 7.66 -17.54
C LYS A 209 31.30 6.80 -17.45
N ALA A 210 31.99 6.83 -16.32
CA ALA A 210 33.02 5.84 -16.05
C ALA A 210 32.34 4.46 -16.00
N PRO A 211 32.85 3.44 -16.71
CA PRO A 211 32.29 2.09 -16.69
C PRO A 211 32.23 1.58 -15.25
N SER A 212 31.19 0.83 -14.88
CA SER A 212 31.03 0.34 -13.51
C SER A 212 32.23 -0.51 -13.12
N VAL A 213 32.99 0.03 -12.17
CA VAL A 213 34.35 -0.37 -11.83
C VAL A 213 34.41 -1.70 -11.05
N SER A 214 33.28 -2.12 -10.48
CA SER A 214 33.12 -3.36 -9.73
C SER A 214 31.88 -4.10 -10.22
N GLY A 215 32.11 -5.22 -10.91
CA GLY A 215 31.06 -6.05 -11.49
C GLY A 215 30.92 -7.39 -10.77
N PRO A 216 30.01 -8.25 -11.24
CA PRO A 216 29.78 -9.62 -10.75
C PRO A 216 31.04 -10.43 -10.41
N LYS A 217 32.11 -10.23 -11.18
CA LYS A 217 33.38 -10.97 -11.07
C LYS A 217 34.18 -10.63 -9.82
N ALA A 218 33.95 -9.50 -9.17
CA ALA A 218 34.61 -9.17 -7.91
C ALA A 218 34.11 -10.09 -6.78
N ASP A 219 32.83 -10.48 -6.79
CA ASP A 219 32.26 -11.43 -5.84
C ASP A 219 32.78 -12.85 -6.09
N VAL A 220 33.08 -13.21 -7.34
CA VAL A 220 33.72 -14.49 -7.70
C VAL A 220 35.12 -14.63 -7.10
N TRP A 221 35.91 -13.55 -7.06
CA TRP A 221 37.19 -13.58 -6.35
C TRP A 221 37.00 -13.79 -4.86
N SER A 222 36.05 -13.04 -4.27
CA SER A 222 35.73 -13.15 -2.83
C SER A 222 35.31 -14.58 -2.48
N LEU A 223 34.53 -15.23 -3.35
CA LEU A 223 34.18 -16.64 -3.27
C LEU A 223 35.42 -17.54 -3.35
N GLY A 224 36.34 -17.30 -4.29
CA GLY A 224 37.58 -18.08 -4.41
C GLY A 224 38.42 -18.08 -3.13
N VAL A 225 38.57 -16.90 -2.51
CA VAL A 225 39.26 -16.76 -1.22
C VAL A 225 38.52 -17.53 -0.12
N LEU A 226 37.20 -17.40 -0.05
CA LEU A 226 36.37 -18.10 0.93
C LEU A 226 36.46 -19.62 0.78
N LEU A 227 36.33 -20.14 -0.45
CA LEU A 227 36.43 -21.58 -0.70
C LEU A 227 37.82 -22.11 -0.38
N PHE A 228 38.88 -21.34 -0.67
CA PHE A 228 40.24 -21.69 -0.30
C PHE A 228 40.35 -21.89 1.22
N GLU A 229 39.85 -20.94 2.02
CA GLU A 229 39.84 -21.03 3.49
C GLU A 229 39.08 -22.27 4.00
N LEU A 230 37.93 -22.59 3.41
CA LEU A 230 37.15 -23.79 3.75
C LEU A 230 37.91 -25.10 3.44
N CYS A 231 38.64 -25.14 2.33
CA CYS A 231 39.45 -26.30 1.95
C CYS A 231 40.63 -26.52 2.90
N VAL A 232 41.26 -25.45 3.37
CA VAL A 232 42.44 -25.55 4.25
C VAL A 232 42.10 -25.54 5.74
N GLY A 233 40.87 -25.19 6.09
CA GLY A 233 40.40 -25.14 7.48
C GLY A 233 41.00 -24.00 8.31
N ARG A 234 41.54 -22.96 7.68
CA ARG A 234 42.16 -21.80 8.36
C ARG A 234 41.93 -20.51 7.60
N ARG A 235 42.01 -19.39 8.30
CA ARG A 235 41.90 -18.07 7.68
C ARG A 235 43.20 -17.59 7.08
N LEU A 236 43.10 -16.93 5.95
CA LEU A 236 44.20 -16.23 5.32
C LEU A 236 44.44 -14.88 6.01
N TRP A 237 45.71 -14.45 6.03
CA TRP A 237 46.13 -13.14 6.55
C TRP A 237 45.69 -12.80 8.00
N GLN A 238 45.43 -13.80 8.85
CA GLN A 238 44.86 -13.59 10.20
C GLN A 238 45.73 -12.74 11.15
N ASN A 239 47.06 -12.73 10.93
CA ASN A 239 48.04 -11.99 11.74
C ASN A 239 48.87 -10.98 10.91
N ILE A 240 48.37 -10.59 9.74
CA ILE A 240 49.08 -9.69 8.81
C ILE A 240 48.39 -8.33 8.84
N GLU A 241 49.18 -7.25 8.85
CA GLU A 241 48.62 -5.90 8.72
C GLU A 241 47.85 -5.76 7.40
N LYS A 242 46.74 -5.00 7.40
CA LYS A 242 45.89 -4.83 6.20
C LYS A 242 46.68 -4.34 4.98
N ASN A 243 47.64 -3.44 5.19
CA ASN A 243 48.48 -2.88 4.13
C ASN A 243 49.38 -3.94 3.50
N GLU A 244 49.97 -4.81 4.31
CA GLU A 244 50.80 -5.94 3.83
C GLU A 244 49.94 -6.95 3.07
N SER A 245 48.71 -7.20 3.54
CA SER A 245 47.74 -8.06 2.85
C SER A 245 47.38 -7.49 1.47
N PHE A 246 47.16 -6.17 1.35
CA PHE A 246 46.89 -5.53 0.07
C PHE A 246 48.07 -5.58 -0.89
N LYS A 247 49.29 -5.30 -0.41
CA LYS A 247 50.51 -5.44 -1.23
C LYS A 247 50.65 -6.86 -1.75
N PHE A 248 50.45 -7.85 -0.88
CA PHE A 248 50.48 -9.26 -1.25
C PHE A 248 49.47 -9.58 -2.36
N ILE A 249 48.20 -9.21 -2.18
CA ILE A 249 47.14 -9.46 -3.17
C ILE A 249 47.45 -8.79 -4.52
N LEU A 250 47.98 -7.56 -4.50
CA LEU A 250 48.37 -6.85 -5.73
C LEU A 250 49.57 -7.51 -6.43
N ASN A 251 50.51 -8.08 -5.69
CA ASN A 251 51.67 -8.78 -6.24
C ASN A 251 51.32 -10.15 -6.85
N LEU A 252 50.15 -10.73 -6.53
CA LEU A 252 49.68 -11.97 -7.16
C LEU A 252 49.53 -11.84 -8.68
N GLY A 253 49.38 -10.62 -9.22
CA GLY A 253 49.30 -10.37 -10.66
C GLY A 253 50.59 -10.70 -11.44
N CYS A 254 51.70 -10.86 -10.74
CA CYS A 254 52.99 -11.26 -11.33
C CYS A 254 53.20 -12.78 -11.31
N MET A 255 52.28 -13.55 -10.73
CA MET A 255 52.42 -15.00 -10.52
C MET A 255 51.58 -15.78 -11.53
N ASP A 256 52.09 -16.92 -12.01
CA ASP A 256 51.36 -17.79 -12.94
C ASP A 256 50.32 -18.69 -12.22
N ASP A 257 50.62 -19.12 -10.99
CA ASP A 257 49.76 -19.99 -10.20
C ASP A 257 49.44 -19.40 -8.81
N ILE A 258 48.38 -18.60 -8.76
CA ILE A 258 47.94 -17.91 -7.56
C ILE A 258 47.54 -18.87 -6.44
N VAL A 259 46.93 -20.01 -6.76
CA VAL A 259 46.47 -20.99 -5.77
C VAL A 259 47.66 -21.63 -5.06
N THR A 260 48.68 -22.02 -5.83
CA THR A 260 49.92 -22.59 -5.28
C THR A 260 50.69 -21.57 -4.44
N VAL A 261 50.84 -20.34 -4.91
CA VAL A 261 51.52 -19.26 -4.15
C VAL A 261 50.78 -18.94 -2.85
N LEU A 262 49.44 -18.85 -2.88
CA LEU A 262 48.65 -18.67 -1.67
C LEU A 262 48.85 -19.81 -0.68
N ALA A 263 48.96 -21.04 -1.17
CA ALA A 263 49.18 -22.23 -0.36
C ALA A 263 50.58 -22.26 0.27
N GLU A 264 51.63 -21.88 -0.46
CA GLU A 264 52.99 -21.83 0.07
C GLU A 264 53.13 -20.79 1.19
N GLU A 265 52.65 -19.57 0.93
CA GLU A 265 52.73 -18.42 1.86
C GLU A 265 52.00 -18.68 3.18
N HIS A 266 50.92 -19.47 3.14
CA HIS A 266 50.15 -19.84 4.32
C HIS A 266 50.47 -21.25 4.83
N GLY A 267 51.45 -21.95 4.24
CA GLY A 267 51.89 -23.29 4.64
C GLY A 267 50.84 -24.40 4.47
N CYS A 268 49.99 -24.32 3.43
CA CYS A 268 48.91 -25.29 3.08
C CYS A 268 49.18 -26.12 1.84
N LEU A 269 50.38 -26.04 1.26
CA LEU A 269 50.64 -26.65 -0.04
C LEU A 269 50.26 -28.14 -0.10
N GLU A 270 50.52 -28.91 0.96
CA GLU A 270 50.18 -30.33 1.01
C GLU A 270 48.66 -30.58 1.00
N VAL A 271 47.88 -29.75 1.71
CA VAL A 271 46.41 -29.85 1.71
C VAL A 271 45.86 -29.57 0.32
N ILE A 272 46.38 -28.55 -0.37
CA ILE A 272 45.94 -28.17 -1.72
C ILE A 272 46.29 -29.25 -2.76
N LYS A 273 47.43 -29.92 -2.62
CA LYS A 273 47.82 -31.03 -3.52
C LYS A 273 46.93 -32.26 -3.37
N GLU A 274 46.35 -32.48 -2.20
CA GLU A 274 45.43 -33.59 -1.94
C GLU A 274 43.97 -33.29 -2.33
N LEU A 275 43.66 -32.05 -2.74
CA LEU A 275 42.29 -31.69 -3.14
C LEU A 275 41.87 -32.38 -4.44
N PRO A 276 40.59 -32.79 -4.55
CA PRO A 276 40.02 -33.26 -5.80
C PRO A 276 40.19 -32.25 -6.94
N GLU A 277 40.44 -32.78 -8.15
CA GLU A 277 40.75 -31.97 -9.35
C GLU A 277 39.66 -30.95 -9.66
N ASN A 278 38.39 -31.32 -9.50
CA ASN A 278 37.25 -30.44 -9.74
C ASN A 278 37.28 -29.19 -8.83
N LEU A 279 37.62 -29.34 -7.55
CA LEU A 279 37.73 -28.24 -6.61
C LEU A 279 38.96 -27.35 -6.89
N THR A 280 40.08 -27.97 -7.26
CA THR A 280 41.30 -27.24 -7.67
C THR A 280 41.04 -26.40 -8.93
N ILE A 281 40.32 -26.93 -9.91
CA ILE A 281 39.90 -26.20 -11.12
C ILE A 281 39.00 -25.01 -10.74
N LEU A 282 38.02 -25.20 -9.85
CA LEU A 282 37.13 -24.14 -9.39
C LEU A 282 37.91 -23.01 -8.71
N LEU A 283 38.82 -23.34 -7.79
CA LEU A 283 39.65 -22.36 -7.09
C LEU A 283 40.49 -21.54 -8.07
N ARG A 284 41.13 -22.18 -9.06
CA ARG A 284 41.92 -21.49 -10.10
C ARG A 284 41.08 -20.56 -10.96
N LYS A 285 39.86 -20.97 -11.32
CA LYS A 285 38.91 -20.12 -12.06
C LYS A 285 38.49 -18.90 -11.24
N CYS A 286 38.13 -19.08 -9.96
CA CYS A 286 37.72 -17.99 -9.09
C CYS A 286 38.86 -17.01 -8.78
N LEU A 287 40.05 -17.52 -8.48
CA LEU A 287 41.26 -16.76 -8.12
C LEU A 287 42.07 -16.32 -9.35
N THR A 288 41.41 -16.06 -10.47
CA THR A 288 42.02 -15.43 -11.64
C THR A 288 42.21 -13.93 -11.40
N PHE A 289 43.44 -13.42 -11.47
CA PHE A 289 43.77 -12.02 -11.17
C PHE A 289 43.03 -11.03 -12.07
N LEU A 290 43.10 -11.20 -13.40
CA LEU A 290 42.48 -10.28 -14.35
C LEU A 290 40.96 -10.50 -14.46
N PRO A 291 40.12 -9.49 -14.16
CA PRO A 291 38.66 -9.62 -14.24
C PRO A 291 38.15 -9.94 -15.65
N SER A 292 38.87 -9.56 -16.70
CA SER A 292 38.51 -9.90 -18.08
C SER A 292 38.52 -11.42 -18.32
N LYS A 293 39.41 -12.16 -17.65
CA LYS A 293 39.56 -13.61 -17.76
C LYS A 293 38.78 -14.40 -16.71
N ARG A 294 38.48 -13.79 -15.56
CA ARG A 294 37.68 -14.42 -14.49
C ARG A 294 36.25 -14.69 -14.97
N PRO A 295 35.63 -15.85 -14.70
CA PRO A 295 34.24 -16.11 -15.09
C PRO A 295 33.25 -15.28 -14.25
N THR A 296 32.01 -15.17 -14.72
CA THR A 296 30.87 -14.66 -13.94
C THR A 296 30.23 -15.79 -13.12
N PRO A 297 29.37 -15.47 -12.12
CA PRO A 297 28.62 -16.49 -11.39
C PRO A 297 27.82 -17.43 -12.29
N ALA A 298 27.08 -16.89 -13.27
CA ALA A 298 26.35 -17.68 -14.27
C ALA A 298 27.27 -18.67 -15.03
N GLN A 299 28.44 -18.20 -15.48
CA GLN A 299 29.40 -19.05 -16.20
C GLN A 299 29.97 -20.17 -15.33
N LEU A 300 30.08 -19.96 -14.02
CA LEU A 300 30.53 -21.00 -13.09
C LEU A 300 29.42 -22.01 -12.76
N LEU A 301 28.16 -21.58 -12.70
CA LEU A 301 27.02 -22.49 -12.50
C LEU A 301 26.87 -23.48 -13.66
N ASP A 302 27.12 -23.02 -14.89
CA ASP A 302 27.08 -23.85 -16.10
C ASP A 302 28.37 -24.69 -16.30
N ASP A 303 29.33 -24.63 -15.37
CA ASP A 303 30.62 -25.31 -15.49
C ASP A 303 30.51 -26.81 -15.15
N PRO A 304 31.15 -27.71 -15.92
CA PRO A 304 31.10 -29.16 -15.66
C PRO A 304 31.57 -29.57 -14.27
N VAL A 305 32.39 -28.73 -13.62
CA VAL A 305 32.86 -28.94 -12.23
C VAL A 305 31.70 -29.05 -11.22
N LEU A 306 30.56 -28.40 -11.49
CA LEU A 306 29.40 -28.35 -10.60
C LEU A 306 28.20 -29.20 -11.09
N GLU A 307 28.34 -29.91 -12.21
CA GLU A 307 27.25 -30.68 -12.83
C GLU A 307 26.64 -31.72 -11.86
N HIS A 308 27.48 -32.41 -11.09
CA HIS A 308 27.02 -33.39 -10.10
C HIS A 308 26.17 -32.76 -8.99
N VAL A 309 26.54 -31.56 -8.52
CA VAL A 309 25.79 -30.84 -7.48
C VAL A 309 24.48 -30.29 -8.04
N SER A 310 24.51 -29.73 -9.26
CA SER A 310 23.34 -29.17 -9.92
C SER A 310 22.17 -30.16 -10.01
N GLY A 311 22.46 -31.44 -10.33
CA GLY A 311 21.44 -32.49 -10.40
C GLY A 311 20.79 -32.88 -9.07
N LEU A 312 21.38 -32.48 -7.93
CA LEU A 312 20.86 -32.75 -6.58
C LEU A 312 19.96 -31.62 -6.04
N MET A 313 19.94 -30.47 -6.72
CA MET A 313 19.29 -29.24 -6.22
C MET A 313 17.93 -29.04 -6.87
N GLU A 314 16.94 -28.60 -6.09
CA GLU A 314 15.62 -28.25 -6.61
C GLU A 314 15.64 -26.88 -7.30
N PRO A 315 15.05 -26.76 -8.51
CA PRO A 315 14.98 -25.48 -9.20
C PRO A 315 14.12 -24.47 -8.42
N PHE A 316 14.63 -23.24 -8.27
CA PHE A 316 13.85 -22.16 -7.69
C PHE A 316 12.84 -21.56 -8.69
N TYR A 317 11.56 -21.58 -8.33
CA TYR A 317 10.49 -20.89 -9.06
C TYR A 317 9.98 -19.69 -8.27
N LYS A 318 9.85 -18.53 -8.94
CA LYS A 318 9.26 -17.34 -8.35
C LYS A 318 7.74 -17.48 -8.26
N SER A 319 7.18 -17.19 -7.08
CA SER A 319 5.73 -17.20 -6.85
C SER A 319 4.97 -16.26 -7.80
N ILE A 320 3.80 -16.71 -8.26
CA ILE A 320 2.90 -15.95 -9.13
C ILE A 320 2.23 -14.82 -8.32
N SER A 321 2.27 -13.58 -8.84
CA SER A 321 1.61 -12.41 -8.23
C SER A 321 0.09 -12.56 -8.19
N LEU A 322 -0.56 -11.94 -7.18
CA LEU A 322 -2.01 -11.99 -6.99
C LEU A 322 -2.81 -11.45 -8.19
N PHE A 323 -2.28 -10.42 -8.86
CA PHE A 323 -2.86 -9.78 -10.04
C PHE A 323 -2.08 -10.17 -11.32
N SER A 324 -1.86 -11.47 -11.50
CA SER A 324 -1.22 -12.04 -12.69
C SER A 324 -2.26 -12.72 -13.59
N SER A 325 -1.95 -12.85 -14.88
CA SER A 325 -2.71 -13.67 -15.83
C SER A 325 -2.55 -15.18 -15.59
N SER A 326 -1.46 -15.61 -14.95
CA SER A 326 -1.18 -17.03 -14.71
C SER A 326 -2.07 -17.60 -13.62
N LEU A 327 -2.53 -18.85 -13.80
CA LEU A 327 -3.25 -19.58 -12.77
C LEU A 327 -2.34 -19.77 -11.56
N ARG A 328 -2.76 -19.28 -10.39
CA ARG A 328 -2.00 -19.48 -9.13
C ARG A 328 -1.75 -20.96 -8.83
N SER A 329 -2.61 -21.86 -9.32
CA SER A 329 -2.50 -23.32 -9.19
C SER A 329 -1.67 -24.00 -10.28
N ALA A 330 -0.98 -23.27 -11.17
CA ALA A 330 -0.27 -23.86 -12.30
C ALA A 330 0.85 -24.84 -11.90
N HIS A 331 1.43 -24.66 -10.71
CA HIS A 331 2.50 -25.48 -10.15
C HIS A 331 2.08 -26.21 -8.87
N LEU A 332 0.77 -26.40 -8.65
CA LEU A 332 0.28 -27.12 -7.48
C LEU A 332 0.45 -28.62 -7.71
N GLU A 333 1.34 -29.24 -6.94
CA GLU A 333 1.39 -30.69 -6.77
C GLU A 333 0.83 -31.07 -5.40
N LEU A 334 -0.20 -31.92 -5.40
CA LEU A 334 -0.75 -32.51 -4.18
C LEU A 334 0.14 -33.70 -3.77
N PRO A 335 0.64 -33.77 -2.52
CA PRO A 335 1.34 -34.95 -2.04
C PRO A 335 0.47 -36.20 -2.16
N ASP A 336 1.06 -37.30 -2.61
CA ASP A 336 0.39 -38.60 -2.76
C ASP A 336 -0.17 -39.14 -1.43
N ASP A 337 0.45 -38.76 -0.30
CA ASP A 337 -0.01 -39.11 1.04
C ASP A 337 -0.33 -37.86 1.87
N ILE A 338 -1.62 -37.55 1.93
CA ILE A 338 -2.21 -36.48 2.72
C ILE A 338 -2.07 -36.73 4.24
N THR A 339 -1.84 -37.97 4.69
CA THR A 339 -1.77 -38.23 6.14
C THR A 339 -0.54 -37.63 6.81
N ASN A 340 0.55 -37.40 6.07
CA ASN A 340 1.71 -36.65 6.54
C ASN A 340 1.49 -35.13 6.57
N LEU A 341 0.42 -34.62 5.94
CA LEU A 341 0.02 -33.21 6.05
C LEU A 341 -0.70 -32.89 7.37
N CYS A 342 -1.13 -33.91 8.11
CA CYS A 342 -1.87 -33.80 9.38
C CYS A 342 -1.03 -34.17 10.62
N LYS A 343 0.29 -34.38 10.47
CA LYS A 343 1.21 -34.63 11.59
C LYS A 343 1.93 -33.33 11.95
N ASP A 344 1.27 -32.45 12.71
CA ASP A 344 1.96 -31.35 13.36
C ASP A 344 2.48 -31.82 14.72
N GLU A 345 3.77 -32.17 14.76
CA GLU A 345 4.54 -32.14 16.00
C GLU A 345 5.28 -30.79 16.03
N GLY A 346 4.66 -29.77 16.63
CA GLY A 346 5.25 -28.45 16.87
C GLY A 346 4.20 -27.35 17.06
N GLU A 347 4.13 -26.76 18.26
CA GLU A 347 3.13 -25.76 18.70
C GLU A 347 3.42 -24.30 18.25
N ASP A 348 4.40 -24.06 17.37
CA ASP A 348 4.82 -22.68 17.03
C ASP A 348 4.19 -22.18 15.71
N TYR A 349 2.96 -21.68 15.79
CA TYR A 349 2.24 -21.13 14.62
C TYR A 349 2.90 -19.90 13.99
N LEU A 350 3.79 -19.19 14.70
CA LEU A 350 4.45 -18.00 14.17
C LEU A 350 5.53 -18.35 13.13
N THR A 351 6.11 -19.54 13.18
CA THR A 351 7.13 -19.96 12.20
C THR A 351 6.55 -20.10 10.79
N GLU A 352 5.25 -20.38 10.68
CA GLU A 352 4.53 -20.50 9.41
C GLU A 352 4.09 -19.15 8.83
N ARG A 353 4.23 -18.05 9.60
CA ARG A 353 3.88 -16.70 9.16
C ARG A 353 5.05 -16.05 8.42
N ALA A 354 4.72 -15.14 7.52
CA ALA A 354 5.73 -14.42 6.76
C ALA A 354 6.58 -13.53 7.68
N ILE A 355 7.88 -13.45 7.41
CA ILE A 355 8.82 -12.76 8.29
C ILE A 355 8.48 -11.26 8.50
N ASP A 356 7.91 -10.60 7.50
CA ASP A 356 7.44 -9.21 7.61
C ASP A 356 6.18 -9.06 8.47
N GLU A 357 5.27 -10.04 8.43
CA GLU A 357 4.13 -10.09 9.34
C GLU A 357 4.59 -10.30 10.78
N VAL A 358 5.54 -11.22 11.01
CA VAL A 358 6.10 -11.46 12.35
C VAL A 358 6.79 -10.21 12.88
N TYR A 359 7.58 -9.53 12.06
CA TYR A 359 8.20 -8.26 12.43
C TYR A 359 7.16 -7.16 12.72
N TYR A 360 6.11 -7.05 11.91
CA TYR A 360 5.02 -6.11 12.16
C TYR A 360 4.34 -6.37 13.51
N LEU A 361 4.01 -7.62 13.80
CA LEU A 361 3.43 -8.02 15.09
C LEU A 361 4.41 -7.82 16.25
N TRP A 362 5.70 -8.05 16.04
CA TRP A 362 6.76 -7.78 17.02
C TRP A 362 6.80 -6.30 17.41
N CYS A 363 6.72 -5.38 16.44
CA CYS A 363 6.60 -3.95 16.71
C CYS A 363 5.36 -3.62 17.54
N LEU A 364 4.20 -4.21 17.20
CA LEU A 364 2.95 -4.03 17.97
C LEU A 364 3.05 -4.59 19.40
N ALA A 365 3.81 -5.66 19.59
CA ALA A 365 4.03 -6.28 20.89
C ALA A 365 4.91 -5.43 21.84
N GLY A 366 5.43 -4.30 21.37
CA GLY A 366 6.31 -3.40 22.12
C GLY A 366 7.79 -3.52 21.73
N GLY A 367 8.09 -4.23 20.64
CA GLY A 367 9.43 -4.28 20.06
C GLY A 367 9.92 -2.89 19.65
N ASP A 368 11.15 -2.55 20.09
CA ASP A 368 11.79 -1.26 19.82
C ASP A 368 13.24 -1.53 19.41
N LEU A 369 13.55 -1.24 18.14
CA LEU A 369 14.88 -1.48 17.56
C LEU A 369 15.98 -0.68 18.26
N GLU A 370 15.72 0.59 18.61
CA GLU A 370 16.74 1.42 19.26
C GLU A 370 17.01 0.89 20.66
N LYS A 371 15.97 0.53 21.40
CA LYS A 371 16.09 -0.05 22.74
C LYS A 371 16.81 -1.41 22.74
N GLU A 372 16.49 -2.30 21.81
CA GLU A 372 17.18 -3.60 21.68
C GLU A 372 18.67 -3.42 21.37
N LEU A 373 19.01 -2.51 20.45
CA LEU A 373 20.40 -2.25 20.11
C LEU A 373 21.18 -1.51 21.21
N ILE A 374 20.52 -0.69 22.03
CA ILE A 374 21.10 -0.10 23.25
C ILE A 374 21.37 -1.20 24.29
N ASN A 375 20.40 -2.09 24.55
CA ASN A 375 20.54 -3.18 25.51
C ASN A 375 21.68 -4.15 25.18
N LYS A 376 22.04 -4.24 23.89
CA LYS A 376 23.14 -5.07 23.37
C LYS A 376 24.44 -4.30 23.18
N ASP A 377 24.55 -3.07 23.71
CA ASP A 377 25.73 -2.20 23.66
C ASP A 377 26.23 -1.84 22.24
N ILE A 378 25.37 -1.96 21.23
CA ILE A 378 25.66 -1.55 19.84
C ILE A 378 25.47 -0.05 19.69
N ILE A 379 24.36 0.50 20.21
CA ILE A 379 24.15 1.94 20.25
C ILE A 379 24.76 2.47 21.55
N ARG A 380 25.96 3.05 21.43
CA ARG A 380 26.66 3.68 22.55
C ARG A 380 26.37 5.19 22.61
N SER A 381 26.29 5.73 23.81
CA SER A 381 26.13 7.18 24.07
C SER A 381 27.35 8.02 23.64
N LYS A 382 28.50 7.39 23.47
CA LYS A 382 29.71 7.96 22.88
C LYS A 382 30.20 7.04 21.75
N PRO A 383 30.57 7.56 20.57
CA PRO A 383 31.04 6.73 19.48
C PRO A 383 32.32 5.97 19.89
N SER A 384 32.41 4.68 19.57
CA SER A 384 33.65 3.91 19.69
C SER A 384 34.64 4.41 18.64
N ILE A 385 35.61 5.21 19.07
CA ILE A 385 36.62 5.81 18.20
C ILE A 385 37.60 4.71 17.77
N CYS A 386 37.41 4.19 16.56
CA CYS A 386 38.44 3.44 15.82
C CYS A 386 38.89 4.33 14.65
N THR A 387 39.83 5.23 14.89
CA THR A 387 40.40 6.11 13.85
C THR A 387 41.47 5.39 13.06
N ILE A 388 41.51 5.60 11.75
CA ILE A 388 42.66 5.23 10.91
C ILE A 388 43.83 6.17 11.25
N SER A 389 45.05 5.63 11.32
CA SER A 389 46.26 6.37 11.68
C SER A 389 46.53 7.53 10.71
N LYS A 390 46.89 8.70 11.26
CA LYS A 390 47.40 9.85 10.52
C LYS A 390 48.91 9.70 10.38
N PHE A 391 49.42 9.71 9.15
CA PHE A 391 50.86 9.61 8.90
C PHE A 391 51.48 10.99 9.03
N ILE A 392 52.63 11.05 9.70
CA ILE A 392 53.50 12.22 9.75
C ILE A 392 54.83 11.75 9.17
N LEU A 393 55.23 12.35 8.06
CA LEU A 393 56.52 12.12 7.43
C LEU A 393 57.61 12.83 8.25
N ASP A 394 58.86 12.37 8.13
CA ASP A 394 60.01 12.94 8.85
C ASP A 394 60.27 14.43 8.52
N ASP A 395 59.72 14.93 7.41
CA ASP A 395 59.75 16.34 7.01
C ASP A 395 58.65 17.20 7.65
N GLY A 396 57.83 16.62 8.53
CA GLY A 396 56.72 17.29 9.21
C GLY A 396 55.45 17.42 8.35
N GLN A 397 55.43 16.94 7.10
CA GLN A 397 54.20 16.84 6.34
C GLN A 397 53.30 15.75 6.94
N SER A 398 52.04 16.11 7.20
CA SER A 398 51.05 15.13 7.56
C SER A 398 50.26 14.65 6.36
N PHE A 399 50.20 13.33 6.15
CA PHE A 399 49.40 12.67 5.12
C PHE A 399 48.25 11.90 5.78
N GLY A 400 47.02 12.13 5.30
CA GLY A 400 45.79 11.61 5.91
C GLY A 400 44.83 12.72 6.36
N GLN A 401 43.54 12.41 6.44
CA GLN A 401 42.52 13.41 6.76
C GLN A 401 42.57 13.89 8.22
N GLY A 402 42.34 15.19 8.42
CA GLY A 402 42.22 15.78 9.75
C GLY A 402 41.02 15.23 10.52
N ARG A 403 41.27 14.73 11.75
CA ARG A 403 40.28 14.18 12.70
C ARG A 403 39.12 13.47 11.99
N ASP A 404 39.48 12.42 11.27
CA ASP A 404 38.53 11.66 10.47
C ASP A 404 37.52 10.94 11.38
N ARG A 405 36.23 11.11 11.07
CA ARG A 405 35.11 10.38 11.67
C ARG A 405 34.85 9.07 10.92
N SER A 406 35.78 8.61 10.07
CA SER A 406 35.70 7.32 9.39
C SER A 406 35.85 6.17 10.39
N PHE A 407 34.75 5.83 11.06
CA PHE A 407 34.63 4.60 11.82
C PHE A 407 34.69 3.42 10.84
N LEU A 408 35.44 2.37 11.18
CA LEU A 408 35.19 1.08 10.54
C LEU A 408 33.73 0.68 10.81
N LEU A 409 33.05 0.12 9.81
CA LEU A 409 31.71 -0.42 10.00
C LEU A 409 31.77 -1.49 11.09
N ASP A 410 30.98 -1.31 12.15
CA ASP A 410 30.68 -2.39 13.07
C ASP A 410 29.71 -3.35 12.36
N ASP A 411 30.22 -4.51 11.97
CA ASP A 411 29.48 -5.49 11.19
C ASP A 411 28.59 -6.40 12.08
N THR A 412 28.44 -6.07 13.37
CA THR A 412 27.65 -6.85 14.33
C THR A 412 26.15 -6.83 13.96
N THR A 413 25.56 -8.02 13.91
CA THR A 413 24.10 -8.21 13.78
C THR A 413 23.55 -8.75 15.08
N VAL A 414 22.45 -8.16 15.55
CA VAL A 414 21.75 -8.56 16.78
C VAL A 414 20.48 -9.28 16.41
N THR A 415 20.28 -10.45 17.00
CA THR A 415 19.00 -11.14 16.96
C THR A 415 17.98 -10.45 17.86
N LEU A 416 16.83 -10.09 17.31
CA LEU A 416 15.69 -9.53 18.04
C LEU A 416 14.92 -10.65 18.76
N SER A 417 14.61 -10.44 20.03
CA SER A 417 13.87 -11.42 20.83
C SER A 417 12.38 -11.44 20.48
N LEU A 418 11.83 -12.62 20.18
CA LEU A 418 10.39 -12.82 20.00
C LEU A 418 9.64 -13.08 21.32
N CYS A 419 10.33 -13.08 22.46
CA CYS A 419 9.74 -13.44 23.77
C CYS A 419 8.50 -12.60 24.12
N GLN A 420 8.53 -11.29 23.89
CA GLN A 420 7.38 -10.42 24.16
C GLN A 420 6.19 -10.74 23.26
N LEU A 421 6.44 -11.00 21.98
CA LEU A 421 5.40 -11.37 21.02
C LEU A 421 4.78 -12.73 21.39
N ASN A 422 5.61 -13.74 21.65
CA ASN A 422 5.16 -15.07 22.08
C ASN A 422 4.34 -14.98 23.37
N ASN A 423 4.77 -14.17 24.34
CA ASN A 423 4.02 -13.97 25.58
C ASN A 423 2.66 -13.29 25.36
N ARG A 424 2.52 -12.39 24.38
CA ARG A 424 1.24 -11.77 24.03
C ARG A 424 0.31 -12.72 23.29
N LEU A 425 0.86 -13.66 22.51
CA LEU A 425 0.08 -14.58 21.68
C LEU A 425 -0.12 -15.96 22.30
N LYS A 426 0.43 -16.21 23.50
CA LYS A 426 0.39 -17.52 24.17
C LYS A 426 -1.03 -18.07 24.39
N ASP A 427 -2.02 -17.19 24.57
CA ASP A 427 -3.41 -17.54 24.86
C ASP A 427 -4.29 -17.58 23.59
N VAL A 428 -3.70 -17.28 22.41
CA VAL A 428 -4.38 -17.32 21.12
C VAL A 428 -4.50 -18.75 20.64
N ALA A 429 -5.74 -19.21 20.41
CA ALA A 429 -6.01 -20.57 19.98
C ALA A 429 -5.48 -20.86 18.56
N GLY A 430 -5.07 -22.10 18.27
CA GLY A 430 -4.52 -22.47 16.97
C GLY A 430 -5.47 -22.23 15.79
N GLU A 431 -6.79 -22.35 16.00
CA GLU A 431 -7.82 -22.07 15.00
C GLU A 431 -7.80 -20.61 14.51
N ALA A 432 -7.28 -19.70 15.34
CA ALA A 432 -7.18 -18.29 15.07
C ALA A 432 -6.16 -18.01 13.93
N TYR A 433 -5.17 -18.90 13.76
CA TYR A 433 -4.20 -18.87 12.65
C TYR A 433 -4.75 -19.48 11.35
N TYR A 434 -5.91 -20.16 11.41
CA TYR A 434 -6.52 -20.85 10.26
C TYR A 434 -8.06 -20.67 10.20
N PRO A 435 -8.59 -19.43 10.06
CA PRO A 435 -10.02 -19.15 10.10
C PRO A 435 -10.78 -19.65 8.85
N LEU A 436 -11.81 -20.47 9.02
CA LEU A 436 -12.63 -20.99 7.91
C LEU A 436 -13.39 -19.87 7.17
N LEU A 437 -13.36 -19.88 5.83
CA LEU A 437 -13.98 -18.84 4.98
C LEU A 437 -15.46 -19.11 4.60
N GLU A 438 -16.00 -20.28 4.94
CA GLU A 438 -17.34 -20.74 4.49
C GLU A 438 -18.40 -20.81 5.60
N ASP A 439 -18.04 -20.62 6.86
CA ASP A 439 -19.03 -20.55 7.92
C ASP A 439 -19.74 -19.19 7.89
N GLU A 440 -20.95 -19.13 7.30
CA GLU A 440 -21.83 -17.96 7.41
C GLU A 440 -22.22 -17.64 8.87
N GLN A 441 -21.96 -18.59 9.80
CA GLN A 441 -22.14 -18.43 11.24
C GLN A 441 -20.90 -17.88 11.97
N SER A 442 -19.72 -17.84 11.35
CA SER A 442 -18.50 -17.32 11.97
C SER A 442 -18.35 -15.82 11.73
N ASN A 443 -18.97 -15.01 12.58
CA ASN A 443 -18.38 -13.71 12.91
C ASN A 443 -17.09 -14.00 13.70
N LEU A 444 -15.90 -13.84 13.08
CA LEU A 444 -14.55 -14.03 13.67
C LEU A 444 -14.34 -15.37 14.44
N PRO A 445 -13.23 -16.12 14.22
CA PRO A 445 -13.01 -17.39 14.93
C PRO A 445 -13.09 -17.20 16.45
N HIS A 446 -13.93 -18.03 17.09
CA HIS A 446 -14.28 -17.97 18.50
C HIS A 446 -13.09 -18.43 19.37
N SER A 447 -12.27 -17.49 19.83
CA SER A 447 -11.35 -17.72 20.95
C SER A 447 -12.12 -18.00 22.24
N SER A 448 -11.55 -18.83 23.11
CA SER A 448 -11.98 -19.04 24.50
C SER A 448 -12.02 -17.75 25.35
N SER A 449 -11.45 -16.64 24.85
CA SER A 449 -11.51 -15.27 25.43
C SER A 449 -12.71 -14.43 24.93
N ASN A 450 -13.88 -15.06 24.72
CA ASN A 450 -15.11 -14.51 24.10
C ASN A 450 -15.61 -13.13 24.57
N ASN A 451 -15.12 -12.57 25.68
CA ASN A 451 -15.49 -11.22 26.12
C ASN A 451 -14.57 -10.11 25.60
N GLU A 452 -13.31 -10.41 25.25
CA GLU A 452 -12.31 -9.36 24.96
C GLU A 452 -12.28 -8.95 23.49
N LEU A 453 -12.29 -9.89 22.53
CA LEU A 453 -12.25 -9.55 21.10
C LEU A 453 -13.51 -8.80 20.62
N SER A 454 -14.70 -9.18 21.12
CA SER A 454 -15.93 -8.42 20.82
C SER A 454 -15.91 -7.03 21.44
N SER A 455 -15.18 -6.84 22.55
CA SER A 455 -14.98 -5.53 23.17
C SER A 455 -13.99 -4.68 22.38
N THR A 456 -12.89 -5.26 21.87
CA THR A 456 -11.87 -4.55 21.09
C THR A 456 -12.41 -4.00 19.78
N VAL A 457 -13.29 -4.73 19.08
CA VAL A 457 -13.96 -4.24 17.86
C VAL A 457 -14.73 -2.94 18.10
N SER A 458 -15.22 -2.71 19.33
CA SER A 458 -15.95 -1.49 19.69
C SER A 458 -15.05 -0.30 20.07
N LEU A 459 -13.73 -0.52 20.20
CA LEU A 459 -12.76 0.52 20.53
C LEU A 459 -12.42 1.40 19.31
N PRO A 460 -11.96 2.65 19.56
CA PRO A 460 -11.44 3.54 18.52
C PRO A 460 -10.42 2.83 17.62
N LEU A 461 -10.43 3.17 16.32
CA LEU A 461 -9.58 2.50 15.31
C LEU A 461 -8.09 2.54 15.69
N ILE A 462 -7.62 3.65 16.26
CA ILE A 462 -6.22 3.81 16.67
C ILE A 462 -5.79 2.79 17.73
N ILE A 463 -6.71 2.32 18.57
CA ILE A 463 -6.44 1.28 19.58
C ILE A 463 -6.42 -0.08 18.89
N ARG A 464 -7.40 -0.35 18.01
CA ARG A 464 -7.47 -1.59 17.23
C ARG A 464 -6.24 -1.81 16.35
N GLU A 465 -5.71 -0.76 15.72
CA GLU A 465 -4.49 -0.83 14.90
C GLU A 465 -3.21 -1.08 15.72
N ARG A 466 -3.26 -0.91 17.05
CA ARG A 466 -2.12 -1.15 17.95
C ARG A 466 -2.24 -2.44 18.75
N ASP A 467 -3.39 -3.10 18.72
CA ASP A 467 -3.64 -4.34 19.43
C ASP A 467 -3.06 -5.54 18.68
N THR A 468 -2.15 -6.27 19.32
CA THR A 468 -1.36 -7.34 18.68
C THR A 468 -2.22 -8.54 18.28
N GLU A 469 -3.10 -9.01 19.17
CA GLU A 469 -3.95 -10.18 18.92
C GLU A 469 -5.00 -9.85 17.84
N TYR A 470 -5.64 -8.69 17.97
CA TYR A 470 -6.60 -8.22 16.99
C TYR A 470 -5.96 -8.09 15.60
N GLN A 471 -4.77 -7.46 15.50
CA GLN A 471 -4.10 -7.33 14.21
C GLN A 471 -3.68 -8.68 13.63
N LEU A 472 -3.20 -9.64 14.44
CA LEU A 472 -2.94 -11.01 13.96
C LEU A 472 -4.19 -11.60 13.30
N MET A 473 -5.35 -11.52 13.96
CA MET A 473 -6.61 -12.05 13.43
C MET A 473 -7.01 -11.39 12.11
N ARG A 474 -6.91 -10.06 12.02
CA ARG A 474 -7.23 -9.31 10.81
C ARG A 474 -6.26 -9.65 9.67
N ILE A 475 -4.96 -9.73 9.95
CA ILE A 475 -3.93 -10.11 8.98
C ILE A 475 -4.21 -11.50 8.42
N VAL A 476 -4.38 -12.51 9.28
CA VAL A 476 -4.65 -13.88 8.85
C VAL A 476 -5.92 -13.97 8.00
N LEU A 477 -6.99 -13.29 8.41
CA LEU A 477 -8.25 -13.27 7.67
C LEU A 477 -8.11 -12.64 6.28
N PHE A 478 -7.51 -11.44 6.20
CA PHE A 478 -7.34 -10.75 4.92
C PHE A 478 -6.36 -11.46 3.99
N ASP A 479 -5.31 -12.09 4.52
CA ASP A 479 -4.41 -12.94 3.73
C ASP A 479 -5.21 -14.02 2.99
N ARG A 480 -6.05 -14.77 3.71
CA ARG A 480 -6.90 -15.82 3.11
C ARG A 480 -7.93 -15.25 2.12
N LEU A 481 -8.60 -14.15 2.47
CA LEU A 481 -9.61 -13.53 1.61
C LEU A 481 -9.03 -13.03 0.28
N LEU A 482 -7.85 -12.40 0.34
CA LEU A 482 -7.14 -11.89 -0.83
C LEU A 482 -6.60 -13.04 -1.70
N LYS A 483 -6.09 -14.13 -1.09
CA LYS A 483 -5.74 -15.35 -1.85
C LYS A 483 -6.94 -15.95 -2.60
N ALA A 484 -8.16 -15.74 -2.10
CA ALA A 484 -9.42 -16.15 -2.74
C ALA A 484 -10.04 -15.08 -3.67
N TYR A 485 -9.45 -13.90 -3.80
CA TYR A 485 -9.91 -12.85 -4.71
C TYR A 485 -9.68 -13.27 -6.18
N PRO A 486 -10.61 -13.01 -7.11
CA PRO A 486 -11.81 -12.17 -7.00
C PRO A 486 -13.08 -12.85 -6.49
N TYR A 487 -13.09 -14.17 -6.30
CA TYR A 487 -14.30 -14.93 -5.93
C TYR A 487 -14.91 -14.50 -4.59
N LYS A 488 -14.07 -14.11 -3.62
CA LYS A 488 -14.50 -13.65 -2.29
C LYS A 488 -14.57 -12.11 -2.15
N LYS A 489 -14.65 -11.34 -3.25
CA LYS A 489 -14.70 -9.86 -3.22
C LYS A 489 -15.74 -9.28 -2.25
N ASN A 490 -16.93 -9.89 -2.17
CA ASN A 490 -18.01 -9.43 -1.29
C ASN A 490 -17.65 -9.61 0.20
N HIS A 491 -16.88 -10.64 0.53
CA HIS A 491 -16.40 -10.88 1.89
C HIS A 491 -15.29 -9.88 2.25
N VAL A 492 -14.36 -9.59 1.32
CA VAL A 492 -13.37 -8.51 1.48
C VAL A 492 -14.08 -7.18 1.78
N TRP A 493 -15.12 -6.83 1.01
CA TRP A 493 -15.90 -5.62 1.26
C TRP A 493 -16.62 -5.63 2.62
N LYS A 494 -17.23 -6.75 3.00
CA LYS A 494 -17.92 -6.90 4.29
C LYS A 494 -16.94 -6.71 5.46
N GLU A 495 -15.77 -7.33 5.39
CA GLU A 495 -14.76 -7.23 6.43
C GLU A 495 -14.10 -5.85 6.47
N ALA A 496 -13.85 -5.22 5.32
CA ALA A 496 -13.32 -3.86 5.24
C ALA A 496 -14.22 -2.80 5.88
N ARG A 497 -15.54 -3.06 6.01
CA ARG A 497 -16.46 -2.19 6.76
C ARG A 497 -16.21 -2.16 8.26
N VAL A 498 -15.56 -3.20 8.81
CA VAL A 498 -15.15 -3.22 10.21
C VAL A 498 -13.89 -2.36 10.37
N ASP A 499 -12.86 -2.70 9.58
CA ASP A 499 -11.62 -1.95 9.37
C ASP A 499 -10.74 -2.69 8.35
N ILE A 500 -9.62 -2.05 7.96
CA ILE A 500 -8.60 -2.62 7.10
C ILE A 500 -7.27 -2.68 7.87
N PRO A 501 -6.63 -3.85 8.02
CA PRO A 501 -5.35 -3.95 8.70
C PRO A 501 -4.27 -3.20 7.92
N PRO A 502 -3.44 -2.36 8.59
CA PRO A 502 -2.47 -1.52 7.89
C PRO A 502 -1.52 -2.25 6.95
N LEU A 503 -1.09 -3.45 7.34
CA LEU A 503 -0.15 -4.26 6.57
C LEU A 503 -0.67 -4.65 5.17
N PHE A 504 -1.98 -4.89 5.04
CA PHE A 504 -2.60 -5.30 3.76
C PHE A 504 -3.40 -4.20 3.06
N ARG A 505 -3.38 -2.97 3.57
CA ARG A 505 -4.21 -1.86 3.08
C ARG A 505 -4.12 -1.65 1.57
N GLY A 506 -2.92 -1.66 0.99
CA GLY A 506 -2.72 -1.50 -0.45
C GLY A 506 -3.43 -2.56 -1.30
N LEU A 507 -3.35 -3.83 -0.89
CA LEU A 507 -4.01 -4.95 -1.57
C LEU A 507 -5.53 -4.93 -1.38
N VAL A 508 -6.00 -4.58 -0.18
CA VAL A 508 -7.44 -4.46 0.10
C VAL A 508 -8.05 -3.32 -0.71
N TRP A 509 -7.37 -2.17 -0.81
CA TRP A 509 -7.81 -1.06 -1.65
C TRP A 509 -7.91 -1.46 -3.12
N ALA A 510 -6.93 -2.19 -3.65
CA ALA A 510 -6.97 -2.71 -5.01
C ALA A 510 -8.19 -3.64 -5.22
N ALA A 511 -8.48 -4.52 -4.25
CA ALA A 511 -9.64 -5.40 -4.30
C ALA A 511 -10.98 -4.63 -4.21
N LEU A 512 -11.07 -3.60 -3.38
CA LEU A 512 -12.25 -2.72 -3.28
C LEU A 512 -12.48 -1.89 -4.55
N LEU A 513 -11.41 -1.56 -5.27
CA LEU A 513 -11.44 -0.89 -6.57
C LEU A 513 -11.69 -1.85 -7.73
N GLY A 514 -11.76 -3.16 -7.49
CA GLY A 514 -12.03 -4.16 -8.52
C GLY A 514 -10.85 -4.36 -9.49
N VAL A 515 -9.62 -4.16 -9.03
CA VAL A 515 -8.42 -4.39 -9.85
C VAL A 515 -8.29 -5.88 -10.14
N GLU A 516 -8.21 -6.25 -11.42
CA GLU A 516 -8.12 -7.64 -11.89
C GLU A 516 -7.27 -7.75 -13.17
N GLY A 517 -6.80 -8.96 -13.45
CA GLY A 517 -6.01 -9.30 -14.63
C GLY A 517 -4.52 -8.94 -14.50
N ASP A 518 -3.79 -9.03 -15.62
CA ASP A 518 -2.35 -8.80 -15.66
C ASP A 518 -2.00 -7.32 -15.66
N ILE A 519 -1.90 -6.75 -14.46
CA ILE A 519 -1.58 -5.33 -14.28
C ILE A 519 -0.14 -5.01 -14.69
N GLN A 520 0.78 -5.97 -14.54
CA GLN A 520 2.20 -5.77 -14.79
C GLN A 520 2.47 -5.61 -16.28
N ALA A 521 1.97 -6.54 -17.10
CA ALA A 521 2.09 -6.47 -18.54
C ALA A 521 1.46 -5.18 -19.11
N LYS A 522 0.30 -4.77 -18.58
CA LYS A 522 -0.35 -3.51 -18.94
C LYS A 522 0.53 -2.30 -18.63
N TYR A 523 1.09 -2.24 -17.43
CA TYR A 523 1.93 -1.12 -17.02
C TYR A 523 3.25 -1.04 -17.80
N ASP A 524 3.88 -2.19 -18.04
CA ASP A 524 5.14 -2.28 -18.76
C ASP A 524 4.97 -1.89 -20.23
N GLY A 525 3.81 -2.20 -20.84
CA GLY A 525 3.49 -1.83 -22.22
C GLY A 525 3.25 -0.33 -22.47
N ILE A 526 3.20 0.51 -21.43
CA ILE A 526 3.02 1.96 -21.57
C ILE A 526 4.38 2.65 -21.72
N ASP A 527 4.53 3.54 -22.70
CA ASP A 527 5.73 4.37 -22.85
C ASP A 527 5.82 5.40 -21.71
N LYS A 528 6.91 5.31 -20.94
CA LYS A 528 7.20 6.18 -19.79
C LYS A 528 8.46 7.01 -20.03
N ASP A 529 9.15 6.82 -21.15
CA ASP A 529 10.48 7.37 -21.38
C ASP A 529 10.43 8.52 -22.39
N THR A 530 9.60 8.43 -23.43
CA THR A 530 9.47 9.50 -24.45
C THR A 530 9.02 10.82 -23.82
N PRO A 531 9.78 11.93 -23.96
CA PRO A 531 9.41 13.21 -23.38
C PRO A 531 8.03 13.71 -23.84
N ILE A 532 7.21 14.18 -22.90
CA ILE A 532 5.88 14.76 -23.18
C ILE A 532 5.79 16.22 -22.67
N PRO A 533 4.90 17.07 -23.22
CA PRO A 533 4.79 18.48 -22.84
C PRO A 533 4.57 18.72 -21.33
N THR A 534 3.93 17.75 -20.67
CA THR A 534 3.61 17.78 -19.24
C THR A 534 4.80 17.47 -18.32
N ASP A 535 5.89 16.88 -18.83
CA ASP A 535 7.01 16.40 -18.00
C ASP A 535 7.59 17.53 -17.13
N ARG A 536 7.68 18.75 -17.67
CA ARG A 536 8.17 19.91 -16.93
C ARG A 536 7.29 20.25 -15.71
N GLN A 537 5.97 20.11 -15.83
CA GLN A 537 5.06 20.40 -14.72
C GLN A 537 5.19 19.32 -13.64
N ILE A 538 5.20 18.04 -14.04
CA ILE A 538 5.40 16.90 -13.14
C ILE A 538 6.72 17.04 -12.34
N GLU A 539 7.79 17.49 -13.00
CA GLU A 539 9.10 17.72 -12.37
C GLU A 539 9.12 18.80 -11.30
N VAL A 540 8.25 19.80 -11.41
CA VAL A 540 8.16 20.90 -10.46
C VAL A 540 7.22 20.56 -9.30
N ASP A 541 6.18 19.75 -9.56
CA ASP A 541 5.18 19.38 -8.56
C ASP A 541 5.68 18.29 -7.61
N ILE A 542 6.29 17.22 -8.14
CA ILE A 542 6.76 16.07 -7.34
C ILE A 542 7.63 16.48 -6.14
N PRO A 543 8.66 17.33 -6.29
CA PRO A 543 9.51 17.69 -5.15
C PRO A 543 8.78 18.45 -4.05
N ARG A 544 7.60 19.04 -4.32
CA ARG A 544 6.77 19.79 -3.37
C ARG A 544 5.67 18.93 -2.74
N CYS A 545 5.34 17.81 -3.37
CA CYS A 545 4.30 16.88 -2.96
C CYS A 545 4.74 16.06 -1.75
N HIS A 546 3.99 16.15 -0.63
CA HIS A 546 4.23 15.38 0.60
C HIS A 546 5.69 15.36 1.08
N GLN A 547 6.39 16.51 1.03
CA GLN A 547 7.81 16.65 1.43
C GLN A 547 8.14 16.17 2.85
N TYR A 548 7.15 16.16 3.75
CA TYR A 548 7.32 15.68 5.11
C TYR A 548 7.51 14.15 5.20
N ASP A 549 7.14 13.40 4.16
CA ASP A 549 7.26 11.95 4.11
C ASP A 549 8.62 11.53 3.56
N GLU A 550 9.42 10.83 4.37
CA GLU A 550 10.79 10.46 4.02
C GLU A 550 10.86 9.53 2.80
N LEU A 551 9.87 8.64 2.62
CA LEU A 551 9.88 7.68 1.53
C LEU A 551 9.54 8.36 0.19
N LEU A 552 8.49 9.16 0.16
CA LEU A 552 8.03 9.86 -1.04
C LEU A 552 8.99 10.98 -1.48
N SER A 553 9.63 11.66 -0.53
CA SER A 553 10.64 12.69 -0.81
C SER A 553 12.01 12.13 -1.25
N SER A 554 12.19 10.82 -1.19
CA SER A 554 13.41 10.17 -1.68
C SER A 554 13.55 10.27 -3.21
N PRO A 555 14.77 10.23 -3.77
CA PRO A 555 14.96 10.22 -5.22
C PRO A 555 14.24 9.06 -5.91
N GLN A 556 14.18 7.89 -5.26
CA GLN A 556 13.42 6.74 -5.76
C GLN A 556 11.91 7.02 -5.77
N GLY A 557 11.39 7.67 -4.73
CA GLY A 557 10.00 8.14 -4.69
C GLY A 557 9.69 9.08 -5.84
N HIS A 558 10.55 10.07 -6.11
CA HIS A 558 10.38 11.00 -7.22
C HIS A 558 10.39 10.31 -8.59
N VAL A 559 11.30 9.35 -8.82
CA VAL A 559 11.35 8.57 -10.06
C VAL A 559 10.06 7.77 -10.26
N LYS A 560 9.56 7.13 -9.20
CA LYS A 560 8.32 6.33 -9.25
C LYS A 560 7.08 7.18 -9.46
N PHE A 561 6.97 8.33 -8.78
CA PHE A 561 5.90 9.31 -9.03
C PHE A 561 5.83 9.69 -10.50
N ARG A 562 6.96 10.12 -11.07
CA ARG A 562 7.05 10.51 -12.48
C ARG A 562 6.57 9.39 -13.39
N ARG A 563 7.03 8.17 -13.16
CA ARG A 563 6.67 7.00 -13.99
C ARG A 563 5.18 6.66 -13.91
N VAL A 564 4.59 6.66 -12.71
CA VAL A 564 3.15 6.37 -12.53
C VAL A 564 2.28 7.48 -13.13
N LEU A 565 2.59 8.75 -12.86
CA LEU A 565 1.85 9.90 -13.41
C LEU A 565 1.94 9.95 -14.93
N LYS A 566 3.14 9.76 -15.49
CA LYS A 566 3.36 9.74 -16.94
C LYS A 566 2.63 8.57 -17.59
N ALA A 567 2.70 7.38 -17.01
CA ALA A 567 1.94 6.23 -17.49
C ALA A 567 0.44 6.54 -17.56
N TRP A 568 -0.10 7.23 -16.55
CA TRP A 568 -1.50 7.64 -16.54
C TRP A 568 -1.84 8.66 -17.61
N VAL A 569 -1.06 9.73 -17.76
CA VAL A 569 -1.29 10.76 -18.79
C VAL A 569 -1.21 10.16 -20.20
N VAL A 570 -0.21 9.31 -20.47
CA VAL A 570 -0.03 8.65 -21.77
C VAL A 570 -1.17 7.68 -22.08
N SER A 571 -1.72 7.01 -21.07
CA SER A 571 -2.83 6.06 -21.25
C SER A 571 -4.19 6.74 -21.48
N HIS A 572 -4.29 8.06 -21.24
CA HIS A 572 -5.55 8.81 -21.31
C HIS A 572 -5.35 10.07 -22.18
N PRO A 573 -5.27 9.93 -23.51
CA PRO A 573 -4.93 11.03 -24.42
C PRO A 573 -5.95 12.19 -24.40
N ASP A 574 -7.19 11.92 -23.99
CA ASP A 574 -8.26 12.92 -23.87
C ASP A 574 -8.19 13.72 -22.56
N LEU A 575 -7.33 13.31 -21.62
CA LEU A 575 -7.15 13.95 -20.31
C LEU A 575 -5.79 14.66 -20.24
N VAL A 576 -5.71 15.67 -19.37
CA VAL A 576 -4.49 16.44 -19.13
C VAL A 576 -4.09 16.34 -17.66
N TYR A 577 -2.80 16.49 -17.41
CA TYR A 577 -2.31 16.65 -16.05
C TYR A 577 -2.74 18.00 -15.48
N TRP A 578 -3.42 17.94 -14.34
CA TRP A 578 -3.71 19.10 -13.50
C TRP A 578 -2.87 19.03 -12.23
N GLN A 579 -2.37 20.17 -11.77
CA GLN A 579 -1.68 20.28 -10.48
C GLN A 579 -2.60 19.75 -9.37
N GLY A 580 -2.09 18.82 -8.55
CA GLY A 580 -2.86 18.07 -7.57
C GLY A 580 -3.03 16.58 -7.93
N LEU A 581 -2.81 16.19 -9.19
CA LEU A 581 -2.81 14.76 -9.57
C LEU A 581 -1.64 14.00 -8.92
N ASP A 582 -0.50 14.66 -8.72
CA ASP A 582 0.62 14.18 -7.90
C ASP A 582 0.19 13.88 -6.46
N SER A 583 -0.56 14.79 -5.82
CA SER A 583 -1.10 14.58 -4.48
C SER A 583 -2.13 13.44 -4.46
N LEU A 584 -2.96 13.28 -5.49
CA LEU A 584 -3.90 12.16 -5.62
C LEU A 584 -3.18 10.81 -5.80
N CYS A 585 -2.04 10.80 -6.50
CA CYS A 585 -1.22 9.62 -6.73
C CYS A 585 -0.51 9.14 -5.45
N ALA A 586 -0.22 10.05 -4.51
CA ALA A 586 0.66 9.79 -3.37
C ALA A 586 0.20 8.62 -2.47
N PRO A 587 -1.08 8.49 -2.06
CA PRO A 587 -1.52 7.35 -1.24
C PRO A 587 -1.35 6.01 -1.94
N PHE A 588 -1.65 5.93 -3.24
CA PHE A 588 -1.51 4.71 -4.02
C PHE A 588 -0.05 4.30 -4.20
N LEU A 589 0.82 5.26 -4.47
CA LEU A 589 2.25 5.01 -4.60
C LEU A 589 2.88 4.64 -3.26
N TYR A 590 2.52 5.32 -2.16
CA TYR A 590 3.04 5.00 -0.83
C TYR A 590 2.71 3.56 -0.43
N LEU A 591 1.43 3.16 -0.52
CA LEU A 591 0.99 1.82 -0.14
C LEU A 591 1.52 0.71 -1.06
N ASN A 592 1.89 1.05 -2.30
CA ASN A 592 2.34 0.10 -3.31
C ASN A 592 3.71 0.51 -3.89
N PHE A 593 4.62 1.04 -3.07
CA PHE A 593 5.88 1.64 -3.52
C PHE A 593 6.73 0.68 -4.37
N ASN A 594 6.69 -0.60 -4.01
CA ASN A 594 7.40 -1.69 -4.66
C ASN A 594 6.63 -2.34 -5.82
N ASN A 595 5.42 -1.88 -6.12
CA ASN A 595 4.58 -2.35 -7.20
C ASN A 595 3.90 -1.16 -7.92
N GLU A 596 4.67 -0.48 -8.78
CA GLU A 596 4.21 0.67 -9.58
C GLU A 596 2.97 0.34 -10.43
N ALA A 597 2.92 -0.89 -10.96
CA ALA A 597 1.78 -1.36 -11.76
C ALA A 597 0.49 -1.40 -10.95
N LEU A 598 0.55 -1.84 -9.68
CA LEU A 598 -0.60 -1.85 -8.77
C LEU A 598 -1.00 -0.42 -8.35
N ALA A 599 -0.03 0.45 -8.06
CA ALA A 599 -0.31 1.86 -7.78
C ALA A 599 -1.05 2.53 -8.96
N TYR A 600 -0.53 2.34 -10.18
CA TYR A 600 -1.14 2.81 -11.41
C TYR A 600 -2.55 2.23 -11.65
N ALA A 601 -2.72 0.92 -11.44
CA ALA A 601 -4.01 0.26 -11.63
C ALA A 601 -5.06 0.77 -10.63
N CYS A 602 -4.69 0.95 -9.36
CA CYS A 602 -5.56 1.53 -8.35
C CYS A 602 -5.97 2.96 -8.72
N MET A 603 -5.00 3.81 -9.08
CA MET A 603 -5.28 5.19 -9.48
C MET A 603 -6.19 5.26 -10.72
N SER A 604 -5.94 4.40 -11.71
CA SER A 604 -6.73 4.32 -12.95
C SER A 604 -8.15 3.81 -12.71
N ALA A 605 -8.37 2.96 -11.71
CA ALA A 605 -9.71 2.52 -11.29
C ALA A 605 -10.42 3.57 -10.42
N PHE A 606 -9.67 4.31 -9.61
CA PHE A 606 -10.20 5.31 -8.68
C PHE A 606 -10.73 6.56 -9.40
N ILE A 607 -9.99 7.09 -10.38
CA ILE A 607 -10.36 8.35 -11.05
C ILE A 607 -11.74 8.27 -11.74
N PRO A 608 -12.08 7.25 -12.54
CA PRO A 608 -13.41 7.15 -13.13
C PRO A 608 -14.54 6.99 -12.10
N LYS A 609 -14.24 6.45 -10.90
CA LYS A 609 -15.23 6.25 -9.83
C LYS A 609 -15.60 7.55 -9.12
N TYR A 610 -14.64 8.45 -8.87
CA TYR A 610 -14.86 9.65 -8.05
C TYR A 610 -14.63 10.98 -8.77
N LEU A 611 -13.82 10.98 -9.84
CA LEU A 611 -13.28 12.14 -10.54
C LEU A 611 -13.51 12.06 -12.06
N TYR A 612 -14.61 11.42 -12.49
CA TYR A 612 -14.93 11.29 -13.90
C TYR A 612 -14.97 12.66 -14.59
N ASN A 613 -14.21 12.81 -15.69
CA ASN A 613 -14.03 14.05 -16.46
C ASN A 613 -13.42 15.26 -15.72
N PHE A 614 -12.93 15.11 -14.49
CA PHE A 614 -12.25 16.22 -13.77
C PHE A 614 -10.97 16.68 -14.46
N PHE A 615 -10.28 15.78 -15.17
CA PHE A 615 -9.00 16.04 -15.80
C PHE A 615 -9.11 16.37 -17.30
N LEU A 616 -10.28 16.76 -17.78
CA LEU A 616 -10.42 17.30 -19.14
C LEU A 616 -9.61 18.60 -19.29
N LYS A 617 -9.25 18.94 -20.53
CA LYS A 617 -8.61 20.22 -20.86
C LYS A 617 -9.49 21.40 -20.48
N ASP A 618 -10.80 21.30 -20.74
CA ASP A 618 -11.82 22.18 -20.17
C ASP A 618 -12.72 21.35 -19.26
N ASN A 619 -12.54 21.51 -17.97
CA ASN A 619 -13.29 20.83 -16.90
C ASN A 619 -14.25 21.80 -16.19
N SER A 620 -14.42 23.03 -16.68
CA SER A 620 -15.13 24.11 -15.98
C SER A 620 -16.58 23.72 -15.65
N HIS A 621 -17.29 23.13 -16.62
CA HIS A 621 -18.66 22.67 -16.42
C HIS A 621 -18.78 21.53 -15.40
N VAL A 622 -17.80 20.62 -15.37
CA VAL A 622 -17.76 19.47 -14.45
C VAL A 622 -17.53 19.94 -13.03
N ILE A 623 -16.52 20.80 -12.83
CA ILE A 623 -16.20 21.36 -11.50
C ILE A 623 -17.36 22.22 -11.00
N GLN A 624 -17.94 23.07 -11.84
CA GLN A 624 -19.07 23.92 -11.43
C GLN A 624 -20.31 23.11 -11.08
N GLU A 625 -20.64 22.04 -11.83
CA GLU A 625 -21.72 21.12 -11.43
C GLU A 625 -21.42 20.51 -10.05
N TYR A 626 -20.21 20.00 -9.86
CA TYR A 626 -19.79 19.36 -8.61
C TYR A 626 -19.89 20.28 -7.40
N LEU A 627 -19.36 21.50 -7.51
CA LEU A 627 -19.40 22.51 -6.45
C LEU A 627 -20.82 23.01 -6.16
N THR A 628 -21.67 23.09 -7.20
CA THR A 628 -23.08 23.47 -7.03
C THR A 628 -23.82 22.38 -6.24
N VAL A 629 -23.63 21.10 -6.57
CA VAL A 629 -24.22 19.98 -5.81
C VAL A 629 -23.67 19.93 -4.38
N PHE A 630 -22.39 20.26 -4.17
CA PHE A 630 -21.83 20.40 -2.83
C PHE A 630 -22.50 21.53 -2.05
N SER A 631 -22.71 22.71 -2.65
CA SER A 631 -23.44 23.82 -2.02
C SER A 631 -24.86 23.42 -1.60
N GLN A 632 -25.59 22.72 -2.47
CA GLN A 632 -26.90 22.15 -2.15
C GLN A 632 -26.83 21.11 -1.02
N SER A 633 -25.74 20.34 -0.94
CA SER A 633 -25.52 19.38 0.15
C SER A 633 -25.29 20.08 1.49
N ILE A 634 -24.57 21.22 1.50
CA ILE A 634 -24.43 22.06 2.70
C ILE A 634 -25.81 22.58 3.12
N ALA A 635 -26.57 23.17 2.19
CA ALA A 635 -27.93 23.66 2.48
C ALA A 635 -28.87 22.56 2.98
N PHE A 636 -28.76 21.35 2.41
CA PHE A 636 -29.55 20.19 2.81
C PHE A 636 -29.23 19.73 4.23
N HIS A 637 -27.97 19.78 4.67
CA HIS A 637 -27.58 19.27 6.00
C HIS A 637 -27.52 20.35 7.09
N ASP A 638 -27.09 21.56 6.76
CA ASP A 638 -26.93 22.70 7.66
C ASP A 638 -27.36 24.00 6.97
N PRO A 639 -28.68 24.29 6.91
CA PRO A 639 -29.22 25.45 6.21
C PRO A 639 -28.78 26.78 6.82
N GLU A 640 -28.56 26.83 8.14
CA GLU A 640 -28.10 28.03 8.84
C GLU A 640 -26.68 28.40 8.38
N LEU A 641 -25.77 27.42 8.40
CA LEU A 641 -24.41 27.61 7.89
C LEU A 641 -24.42 27.99 6.41
N SER A 642 -25.25 27.32 5.60
CA SER A 642 -25.36 27.64 4.17
C SER A 642 -25.84 29.08 3.94
N SER A 643 -26.85 29.56 4.68
CA SER A 643 -27.34 30.95 4.56
C SER A 643 -26.24 31.94 4.89
N HIS A 644 -25.56 31.75 6.03
CA HIS A 644 -24.47 32.61 6.47
C HIS A 644 -23.35 32.69 5.43
N LEU A 645 -22.85 31.54 4.96
CA LEU A 645 -21.77 31.50 3.96
C LEU A 645 -22.16 32.19 2.65
N ASN A 646 -23.42 32.03 2.21
CA ASN A 646 -23.93 32.71 1.02
C ASN A 646 -24.06 34.22 1.24
N GLU A 647 -24.52 34.67 2.42
CA GLU A 647 -24.66 36.09 2.77
C GLU A 647 -23.32 36.83 2.77
N ILE A 648 -22.25 36.20 3.27
CA ILE A 648 -20.90 36.77 3.25
C ILE A 648 -20.17 36.55 1.92
N GLY A 649 -20.77 35.86 0.94
CA GLY A 649 -20.16 35.55 -0.36
C GLY A 649 -19.04 34.51 -0.32
N PHE A 650 -18.96 33.69 0.74
CA PHE A 650 -17.95 32.64 0.91
C PHE A 650 -18.44 31.31 0.31
N ILE A 651 -18.37 31.21 -1.01
CA ILE A 651 -18.88 30.06 -1.78
C ILE A 651 -17.84 28.94 -1.93
N PRO A 652 -18.27 27.67 -2.16
CA PRO A 652 -17.36 26.52 -2.33
C PRO A 652 -16.27 26.67 -3.37
N ASP A 653 -16.48 27.44 -4.44
CA ASP A 653 -15.50 27.73 -5.50
C ASP A 653 -14.17 28.29 -4.96
N LEU A 654 -14.19 28.93 -3.79
CA LEU A 654 -13.02 29.56 -3.19
C LEU A 654 -12.12 28.58 -2.42
N TYR A 655 -12.67 27.46 -1.92
CA TYR A 655 -11.95 26.58 -0.98
C TYR A 655 -12.04 25.08 -1.30
N ALA A 656 -13.09 24.63 -1.99
CA ALA A 656 -13.39 23.20 -2.14
C ALA A 656 -12.80 22.57 -3.42
N ILE A 657 -12.30 23.36 -4.37
CA ILE A 657 -11.60 22.84 -5.55
C ILE A 657 -10.44 21.91 -5.18
N PRO A 658 -9.45 22.33 -4.35
CA PRO A 658 -8.34 21.46 -3.97
C PRO A 658 -8.82 20.24 -3.16
N TRP A 659 -9.90 20.36 -2.39
CA TRP A 659 -10.47 19.24 -1.64
C TRP A 659 -10.94 18.13 -2.56
N PHE A 660 -11.74 18.46 -3.57
CA PHE A 660 -12.31 17.44 -4.45
C PHE A 660 -11.33 17.00 -5.53
N LEU A 661 -10.57 17.92 -6.15
CA LEU A 661 -9.60 17.58 -7.19
C LEU A 661 -8.55 16.56 -6.72
N THR A 662 -8.14 16.66 -5.45
CA THR A 662 -7.15 15.76 -4.85
C THR A 662 -7.78 14.71 -3.93
N MET A 663 -9.11 14.68 -3.79
CA MET A 663 -9.80 13.83 -2.81
C MET A 663 -9.19 13.94 -1.41
N PHE A 664 -8.98 15.21 -0.99
CA PHE A 664 -8.47 15.69 0.29
C PHE A 664 -6.99 15.44 0.56
N THR A 665 -6.25 14.77 -0.33
CA THR A 665 -4.85 14.37 -0.06
C THR A 665 -3.89 15.53 0.03
N HIS A 666 -4.15 16.64 -0.66
CA HIS A 666 -3.35 17.85 -0.52
C HIS A 666 -3.60 18.56 0.82
N VAL A 667 -4.74 18.31 1.46
CA VAL A 667 -5.18 19.01 2.68
C VAL A 667 -4.70 18.28 3.93
N PHE A 668 -4.77 16.94 3.92
CA PHE A 668 -4.44 16.13 5.08
C PHE A 668 -3.20 15.25 4.86
N PRO A 669 -2.40 15.00 5.91
CA PRO A 669 -1.29 14.07 5.83
C PRO A 669 -1.77 12.63 5.54
N LEU A 670 -0.92 11.83 4.92
CA LEU A 670 -1.24 10.47 4.45
C LEU A 670 -1.90 9.56 5.50
N HIS A 671 -1.45 9.58 6.75
CA HIS A 671 -2.05 8.74 7.80
C HIS A 671 -3.52 9.10 8.08
N LYS A 672 -3.91 10.37 7.95
CA LYS A 672 -5.30 10.83 8.03
C LYS A 672 -6.07 10.41 6.78
N ILE A 673 -5.44 10.47 5.61
CA ILE A 673 -6.01 10.00 4.34
C ILE A 673 -6.31 8.51 4.36
N PHE A 674 -5.43 7.66 4.91
CA PHE A 674 -5.68 6.22 4.95
C PHE A 674 -6.97 5.89 5.71
N HIS A 675 -7.16 6.47 6.90
CA HIS A 675 -8.39 6.29 7.66
C HIS A 675 -9.63 6.82 6.91
N LEU A 676 -9.51 8.00 6.28
CA LEU A 676 -10.61 8.57 5.51
C LEU A 676 -10.97 7.72 4.28
N TRP A 677 -9.96 7.24 3.55
CA TRP A 677 -10.12 6.51 2.30
C TRP A 677 -10.53 5.05 2.51
N ASP A 678 -10.16 4.42 3.63
CA ASP A 678 -10.68 3.11 4.04
C ASP A 678 -12.23 3.12 4.02
N THR A 679 -12.85 4.24 4.43
CA THR A 679 -14.31 4.43 4.34
C THR A 679 -14.78 4.94 2.98
N LEU A 680 -14.07 5.88 2.36
CA LEU A 680 -14.43 6.44 1.04
C LEU A 680 -14.60 5.34 -0.01
N LEU A 681 -13.68 4.37 -0.03
CA LEU A 681 -13.67 3.28 -1.02
C LEU A 681 -14.88 2.34 -0.90
N LEU A 682 -15.47 2.25 0.29
CA LEU A 682 -16.72 1.51 0.54
C LEU A 682 -17.96 2.27 0.05
N GLY A 683 -17.85 3.60 -0.05
CA GLY A 683 -18.89 4.49 -0.56
C GLY A 683 -18.91 4.61 -2.10
N ASN A 684 -19.90 5.33 -2.59
CA ASN A 684 -20.06 5.67 -4.00
C ASN A 684 -19.56 7.09 -4.29
N SER A 685 -19.78 7.57 -5.52
CA SER A 685 -19.31 8.88 -5.98
C SER A 685 -19.94 10.11 -5.29
N SER A 686 -20.92 9.94 -4.39
CA SER A 686 -21.48 11.03 -3.58
C SER A 686 -20.90 11.12 -2.16
N PHE A 687 -20.21 10.08 -1.70
CA PHE A 687 -19.60 10.08 -0.37
C PHE A 687 -18.60 11.23 -0.11
N PRO A 688 -17.80 11.71 -1.08
CA PRO A 688 -16.94 12.87 -0.89
C PRO A 688 -17.67 14.13 -0.41
N PHE A 689 -18.93 14.34 -0.82
CA PHE A 689 -19.74 15.48 -0.34
C PHE A 689 -20.00 15.39 1.16
N CYS A 690 -20.25 14.18 1.66
CA CYS A 690 -20.48 13.95 3.08
C CYS A 690 -19.22 14.27 3.90
N ILE A 691 -18.03 13.93 3.37
CA ILE A 691 -16.75 14.30 3.97
C ILE A 691 -16.60 15.82 4.02
N GLY A 692 -16.84 16.51 2.90
CA GLY A 692 -16.76 17.97 2.84
C GLY A 692 -17.71 18.65 3.84
N VAL A 693 -18.96 18.18 3.94
CA VAL A 693 -19.93 18.71 4.92
C VAL A 693 -19.51 18.40 6.35
N ALA A 694 -18.98 17.21 6.63
CA ALA A 694 -18.50 16.85 7.96
C ALA A 694 -17.33 17.73 8.42
N ILE A 695 -16.41 18.10 7.51
CA ILE A 695 -15.33 19.06 7.80
C ILE A 695 -15.92 20.43 8.15
N LEU A 696 -16.87 20.93 7.35
CA LEU A 696 -17.54 22.21 7.61
C LEU A 696 -18.30 22.20 8.95
N GLN A 697 -18.95 21.09 9.30
CA GLN A 697 -19.67 20.94 10.58
C GLN A 697 -18.73 20.99 11.79
N GLN A 698 -17.49 20.49 11.67
CA GLN A 698 -16.49 20.64 12.73
C GLN A 698 -16.01 22.08 12.90
N LEU A 699 -16.01 22.86 11.81
CA LEU A 699 -15.62 24.27 11.81
C LEU A 699 -16.80 25.23 12.04
N ARG A 700 -18.02 24.72 12.12
CA ARG A 700 -19.29 25.46 12.11
C ARG A 700 -19.30 26.69 13.00
N ASP A 701 -18.97 26.51 14.28
CA ASP A 701 -19.03 27.60 15.27
C ASP A 701 -18.09 28.76 14.90
N ARG A 702 -16.92 28.44 14.34
CA ARG A 702 -15.96 29.45 13.86
C ARG A 702 -16.42 30.10 12.56
N LEU A 703 -17.07 29.35 11.68
CA LEU A 703 -17.59 29.89 10.41
C LEU A 703 -18.73 30.88 10.65
N LEU A 704 -19.69 30.52 11.51
CA LEU A 704 -20.83 31.37 11.85
C LEU A 704 -20.41 32.66 12.60
N ALA A 705 -19.32 32.60 13.37
CA ALA A 705 -18.83 33.75 14.12
C ALA A 705 -18.04 34.76 13.26
N ASN A 706 -17.67 34.41 12.03
CA ASN A 706 -16.69 35.14 11.22
C ASN A 706 -17.26 35.63 9.88
N GLY A 707 -16.67 36.70 9.35
CA GLY A 707 -16.95 37.23 8.02
C GLY A 707 -16.09 36.59 6.93
N PHE A 708 -16.15 37.14 5.71
CA PHE A 708 -15.47 36.62 4.53
C PHE A 708 -13.94 36.49 4.70
N ASN A 709 -13.29 37.55 5.19
CA ASN A 709 -11.82 37.60 5.29
C ASN A 709 -11.28 36.60 6.31
N GLU A 710 -11.94 36.50 7.46
CA GLU A 710 -11.58 35.58 8.54
C GLU A 710 -11.81 34.13 8.11
N CYS A 711 -12.86 33.85 7.33
CA CYS A 711 -13.07 32.53 6.74
C CYS A 711 -11.97 32.16 5.74
N ILE A 712 -11.52 33.09 4.88
CA ILE A 712 -10.40 32.83 3.95
C ILE A 712 -9.11 32.46 4.71
N LEU A 713 -8.81 33.17 5.80
CA LEU A 713 -7.66 32.86 6.64
C LEU A 713 -7.80 31.50 7.32
N LEU A 714 -8.99 31.16 7.82
CA LEU A 714 -9.29 29.88 8.47
C LEU A 714 -9.04 28.68 7.55
N PHE A 715 -9.30 28.79 6.24
CA PHE A 715 -9.06 27.69 5.29
C PHE A 715 -7.64 27.67 4.73
N SER A 716 -6.94 28.80 4.77
CA SER A 716 -5.52 28.87 4.42
C SER A 716 -4.65 28.17 5.46
N ASP A 717 -5.05 28.24 6.73
CA ASP A 717 -4.44 27.52 7.85
C ASP A 717 -5.52 26.69 8.57
N LEU A 718 -5.89 25.56 7.95
CA LEU A 718 -6.99 24.73 8.41
C LEU A 718 -6.73 24.22 9.83
N PRO A 719 -7.62 24.47 10.80
CA PRO A 719 -7.50 23.91 12.14
C PRO A 719 -7.43 22.39 12.12
N GLU A 720 -6.89 21.80 13.17
CA GLU A 720 -6.83 20.35 13.27
C GLU A 720 -8.25 19.73 13.22
N ILE A 721 -8.48 18.91 12.19
CA ILE A 721 -9.71 18.14 12.02
C ILE A 721 -9.53 16.75 12.66
N ASP A 722 -10.51 16.37 13.47
CA ASP A 722 -10.67 15.01 14.00
C ASP A 722 -11.23 14.11 12.89
N ILE A 723 -10.38 13.21 12.39
CA ILE A 723 -10.72 12.31 11.28
C ILE A 723 -11.67 11.20 11.70
N GLU A 724 -11.59 10.72 12.94
CA GLU A 724 -12.50 9.68 13.43
C GLU A 724 -13.93 10.24 13.54
N ARG A 725 -14.06 11.45 14.10
CA ARG A 725 -15.32 12.19 14.06
C ARG A 725 -15.76 12.46 12.63
N CYS A 726 -14.86 12.88 11.75
CA CYS A 726 -15.17 13.17 10.36
C CYS A 726 -15.76 11.94 9.63
N VAL A 727 -15.14 10.76 9.78
CA VAL A 727 -15.62 9.50 9.19
C VAL A 727 -17.01 9.14 9.73
N ARG A 728 -17.20 9.18 11.06
CA ARG A 728 -18.49 8.88 11.69
C ARG A 728 -19.60 9.80 11.21
N GLU A 729 -19.36 11.11 11.18
CA GLU A 729 -20.35 12.07 10.70
C GLU A 729 -20.60 11.91 9.20
N SER A 730 -19.57 11.64 8.39
CA SER A 730 -19.72 11.40 6.94
C SER A 730 -20.63 10.20 6.67
N ILE A 731 -20.49 9.10 7.41
CA ILE A 731 -21.37 7.93 7.32
C ILE A 731 -22.81 8.30 7.72
N ASN A 732 -22.96 9.04 8.82
CA ASN A 732 -24.27 9.50 9.28
C ASN A 732 -24.97 10.39 8.23
N LEU A 733 -24.26 11.40 7.71
CA LEU A 733 -24.72 12.27 6.63
C LEU A 733 -25.14 11.44 5.41
N PHE A 734 -24.27 10.53 4.95
CA PHE A 734 -24.55 9.64 3.83
C PHE A 734 -25.83 8.80 4.02
N CYS A 735 -26.06 8.27 5.22
CA CYS A 735 -27.28 7.52 5.54
C CYS A 735 -28.56 8.37 5.57
N TRP A 736 -28.45 9.70 5.68
CA TRP A 736 -29.59 10.63 5.66
C TRP A 736 -29.80 11.32 4.31
N THR A 737 -28.88 11.14 3.38
CA THR A 737 -28.94 11.76 2.04
C THR A 737 -29.60 10.80 1.05
N PRO A 738 -30.77 11.16 0.49
CA PRO A 738 -31.34 10.40 -0.62
C PRO A 738 -30.34 10.31 -1.77
N LYS A 739 -30.25 9.14 -2.42
CA LYS A 739 -29.24 8.89 -3.47
C LYS A 739 -29.32 9.95 -4.58
N SER A 740 -30.53 10.36 -4.93
CA SER A 740 -30.85 11.30 -6.01
C SER A 740 -30.65 12.76 -5.66
N ALA A 741 -30.52 13.08 -4.37
CA ALA A 741 -30.20 14.44 -3.93
C ALA A 741 -28.83 14.89 -4.46
N THR A 742 -27.87 13.96 -4.54
CA THR A 742 -26.49 14.20 -5.01
C THR A 742 -26.26 13.83 -6.48
N TYR A 743 -27.32 13.73 -7.28
CA TYR A 743 -27.21 13.37 -8.70
C TYR A 743 -26.32 14.36 -9.47
N ARG A 744 -25.46 13.82 -10.33
CA ARG A 744 -24.60 14.56 -11.26
C ARG A 744 -24.61 13.88 -12.62
N GLN A 745 -24.62 14.67 -13.69
CA GLN A 745 -24.45 14.16 -15.04
C GLN A 745 -23.05 13.54 -15.20
N HIS A 746 -22.03 14.16 -14.62
CA HIS A 746 -20.65 13.69 -14.67
C HIS A 746 -20.25 12.87 -13.44
N ALA A 747 -21.18 12.06 -12.91
CA ALA A 747 -20.90 11.21 -11.74
C ALA A 747 -19.95 10.05 -12.06
N GLN A 748 -20.15 9.39 -13.21
CA GLN A 748 -19.43 8.19 -13.67
C GLN A 748 -19.48 8.09 -15.20
N ALA A 749 -18.63 7.23 -15.77
CA ALA A 749 -18.60 6.95 -17.20
C ALA A 749 -19.89 6.25 -17.68
N PRO A 750 -20.45 6.61 -18.86
CA PRO A 750 -21.59 5.89 -19.43
C PRO A 750 -21.21 4.44 -19.75
N LYS A 751 -22.08 3.48 -19.40
CA LYS A 751 -21.90 2.08 -19.81
C LYS A 751 -22.12 1.94 -21.32
N THR A 752 -21.17 1.36 -22.05
CA THR A 752 -21.35 0.97 -23.45
C THR A 752 -22.37 -0.17 -23.54
N THR A 753 -23.57 0.14 -24.00
CA THR A 753 -24.53 -0.85 -24.46
C THR A 753 -23.97 -1.47 -25.73
N GLY A 754 -23.67 -2.77 -25.71
CA GLY A 754 -23.04 -3.44 -26.83
C GLY A 754 -23.97 -3.48 -28.05
N ASP A 755 -23.59 -2.77 -29.10
CA ASP A 755 -23.96 -3.07 -30.48
C ASP A 755 -22.67 -3.32 -31.27
N GLY A 756 -22.66 -4.43 -32.01
CA GLY A 756 -21.48 -4.95 -32.68
C GLY A 756 -21.05 -4.08 -33.87
N SER A 757 -19.93 -3.40 -33.72
CA SER A 757 -18.92 -3.22 -34.79
C SER A 757 -17.69 -2.53 -34.20
N SER A 758 -16.53 -3.13 -34.45
CA SER A 758 -15.21 -2.86 -33.90
C SER A 758 -14.68 -1.42 -34.09
N ILE A 759 -14.47 -0.69 -32.99
CA ILE A 759 -13.25 0.09 -32.70
C ILE A 759 -12.94 -0.09 -31.21
N SER A 760 -11.71 -0.51 -30.91
CA SER A 760 -11.26 -1.10 -29.65
C SER A 760 -10.91 -0.05 -28.60
N ILE A 761 -11.79 0.14 -27.62
CA ILE A 761 -11.44 0.61 -26.27
C ILE A 761 -11.40 -0.63 -25.38
N SER A 762 -10.24 -0.85 -24.78
CA SER A 762 -9.79 -2.07 -24.13
C SER A 762 -10.63 -2.48 -22.92
N SER A 763 -11.19 -3.68 -23.05
CA SER A 763 -11.62 -4.65 -22.03
C SER A 763 -11.42 -4.30 -20.54
N PHE A 764 -12.44 -3.66 -19.95
CA PHE A 764 -12.79 -3.85 -18.54
C PHE A 764 -14.04 -4.73 -18.45
N GLY A 765 -13.92 -5.82 -17.69
CA GLY A 765 -14.86 -6.93 -17.65
C GLY A 765 -16.24 -6.58 -17.08
N LYS A 766 -17.23 -7.35 -17.53
CA LYS A 766 -18.62 -7.32 -17.07
C LYS A 766 -18.70 -7.70 -15.59
N THR A 767 -18.93 -6.71 -14.72
CA THR A 767 -19.14 -6.94 -13.28
C THR A 767 -20.50 -7.57 -13.04
N SER A 768 -20.51 -8.78 -12.47
CA SER A 768 -21.73 -9.40 -11.97
C SER A 768 -22.27 -8.60 -10.79
N ILE A 769 -23.50 -8.13 -10.99
CA ILE A 769 -24.36 -7.31 -10.15
C ILE A 769 -24.64 -8.03 -8.85
N TYR A 770 -24.43 -7.37 -7.71
CA TYR A 770 -25.28 -7.34 -6.50
C TYR A 770 -24.46 -6.65 -5.40
N LEU A 771 -24.89 -5.43 -5.03
CA LEU A 771 -24.47 -4.57 -3.90
C LEU A 771 -23.51 -3.40 -4.14
N GLN A 772 -23.01 -3.19 -5.35
CA GLN A 772 -22.36 -1.93 -5.75
C GLN A 772 -23.34 -1.11 -6.60
N SER A 773 -24.54 -0.81 -6.06
CA SER A 773 -25.56 -0.08 -6.83
C SER A 773 -25.20 1.41 -6.86
N ASP A 774 -24.26 1.77 -7.72
CA ASP A 774 -24.07 3.13 -8.17
C ASP A 774 -25.34 3.62 -8.89
N TYR A 775 -25.53 4.93 -8.94
CA TYR A 775 -26.75 5.62 -9.41
C TYR A 775 -27.21 5.22 -10.83
N GLN A 776 -26.35 4.54 -11.60
CA GLN A 776 -26.57 4.15 -13.00
C GLN A 776 -26.54 2.64 -13.24
N ASP A 777 -26.54 1.81 -12.18
CA ASP A 777 -26.66 0.35 -12.32
C ASP A 777 -28.08 -0.11 -12.72
N PHE A 778 -29.08 0.78 -12.58
CA PHE A 778 -30.44 0.54 -13.03
C PHE A 778 -30.68 1.16 -14.41
N THR A 779 -31.39 0.43 -15.27
CA THR A 779 -31.94 0.97 -16.52
C THR A 779 -32.73 2.23 -16.22
N LYS A 780 -32.35 3.38 -16.82
CA LYS A 780 -33.09 4.65 -16.67
C LYS A 780 -34.57 4.39 -16.96
N THR A 781 -35.41 4.53 -15.94
CA THR A 781 -36.87 4.47 -16.09
C THR A 781 -37.44 5.87 -16.22
N ASP A 782 -38.71 6.00 -16.61
CA ASP A 782 -39.43 7.27 -16.62
C ASP A 782 -39.55 7.93 -15.23
N LEU A 783 -39.25 7.19 -14.15
CA LEU A 783 -39.25 7.66 -12.76
C LEU A 783 -37.88 8.19 -12.30
N SER A 784 -36.85 8.00 -13.11
CA SER A 784 -35.49 8.49 -12.84
C SER A 784 -35.38 10.02 -12.99
N ARG A 785 -34.31 10.58 -12.41
CA ARG A 785 -34.03 12.02 -12.47
C ARG A 785 -33.35 12.39 -13.79
N GLU A 786 -33.80 13.48 -14.40
CA GLU A 786 -33.17 14.05 -15.60
C GLU A 786 -32.07 15.06 -15.24
N PRO A 787 -31.03 15.23 -16.08
CA PRO A 787 -30.03 16.27 -15.89
C PRO A 787 -30.62 17.67 -16.06
N LEU A 788 -30.29 18.56 -15.13
CA LEU A 788 -30.66 19.98 -15.20
C LEU A 788 -29.57 20.76 -15.92
N LYS A 789 -29.98 21.86 -16.58
CA LYS A 789 -29.00 22.84 -17.05
C LYS A 789 -28.28 23.45 -15.85
N LEU A 790 -26.99 23.73 -16.00
CA LEU A 790 -26.17 24.27 -14.92
C LEU A 790 -26.72 25.60 -14.36
N SER A 791 -27.34 26.44 -15.20
CA SER A 791 -28.01 27.67 -14.77
C SER A 791 -29.16 27.40 -13.79
N ASP A 792 -29.94 26.36 -14.07
CA ASP A 792 -31.11 25.99 -13.28
C ASP A 792 -30.67 25.33 -11.98
N LEU A 793 -29.64 24.47 -12.05
CA LEU A 793 -29.03 23.85 -10.88
C LEU A 793 -28.46 24.91 -9.91
N LYS A 794 -27.76 25.93 -10.42
CA LYS A 794 -27.22 27.04 -9.60
C LYS A 794 -28.31 27.93 -8.99
N ALA A 795 -29.48 28.01 -9.62
CA ALA A 795 -30.60 28.79 -9.10
C ALA A 795 -31.35 28.07 -7.96
N GLU A 796 -31.14 26.77 -7.78
CA GLU A 796 -31.80 25.95 -6.76
C GLU A 796 -30.90 25.75 -5.53
N LEU A 797 -31.39 26.14 -4.34
CA LEU A 797 -30.69 25.89 -3.06
C LEU A 797 -30.95 24.48 -2.53
N SER A 798 -32.15 23.94 -2.78
CA SER A 798 -32.58 22.61 -2.34
C SER A 798 -32.26 21.59 -3.42
N PRO A 799 -31.73 20.40 -3.07
CA PRO A 799 -31.59 19.31 -4.03
C PRO A 799 -32.97 18.76 -4.47
N ARG A 800 -32.96 18.04 -5.59
CA ARG A 800 -34.13 17.30 -6.09
C ARG A 800 -34.02 15.81 -5.79
N ILE A 801 -35.16 15.16 -5.58
CA ILE A 801 -35.28 13.71 -5.38
C ILE A 801 -36.04 13.06 -6.54
N SER A 802 -35.62 11.86 -6.98
CA SER A 802 -36.32 11.09 -8.00
C SER A 802 -37.62 10.47 -7.47
N ALA A 803 -38.52 10.08 -8.37
CA ALA A 803 -39.73 9.36 -7.99
C ALA A 803 -39.38 7.95 -7.46
N GLU A 804 -38.35 7.30 -8.01
CA GLU A 804 -37.85 6.01 -7.51
C GLU A 804 -37.38 6.09 -6.06
N ASP A 805 -36.53 7.08 -5.74
CA ASP A 805 -36.05 7.27 -4.37
C ASP A 805 -37.20 7.60 -3.42
N LEU A 806 -38.19 8.39 -3.85
CA LEU A 806 -39.37 8.67 -3.06
C LEU A 806 -40.17 7.40 -2.75
N ILE A 807 -40.34 6.50 -3.73
CA ILE A 807 -41.05 5.23 -3.55
C ILE A 807 -40.30 4.32 -2.58
N ASP A 808 -38.99 4.17 -2.78
CA ASP A 808 -38.13 3.34 -1.93
C ASP A 808 -38.10 3.86 -0.49
N LEU A 809 -37.97 5.18 -0.31
CA LEU A 809 -37.89 5.81 1.01
C LEU A 809 -39.22 5.79 1.76
N CYS A 810 -40.35 5.95 1.06
CA CYS A 810 -41.68 5.89 1.66
C CYS A 810 -42.26 4.46 1.76
N GLU A 811 -41.49 3.43 1.37
CA GLU A 811 -41.91 2.01 1.32
C GLU A 811 -43.26 1.81 0.59
N LEU A 812 -43.52 2.59 -0.47
CA LEU A 812 -44.80 2.59 -1.17
C LEU A 812 -44.95 1.31 -2.00
N ARG A 813 -46.03 0.56 -1.79
CA ARG A 813 -46.31 -0.69 -2.53
C ARG A 813 -47.13 -0.42 -3.78
N GLY A 814 -46.53 -0.62 -4.96
CA GLY A 814 -47.22 -0.56 -6.25
C GLY A 814 -47.90 -1.88 -6.63
N SER A 815 -48.86 -1.80 -7.57
CA SER A 815 -49.35 -2.96 -8.30
C SER A 815 -48.37 -3.29 -9.43
N SER A 816 -47.75 -4.47 -9.36
CA SER A 816 -46.87 -5.14 -10.34
C SER A 816 -45.33 -4.91 -10.24
N HIS A 817 -44.64 -6.06 -10.14
CA HIS A 817 -43.22 -6.35 -10.42
C HIS A 817 -42.08 -5.49 -9.83
N PHE A 818 -41.98 -5.38 -8.50
CA PHE A 818 -40.67 -5.17 -7.85
C PHE A 818 -40.51 -6.06 -6.61
N LYS A 819 -39.31 -6.62 -6.43
CA LYS A 819 -38.98 -7.70 -5.49
C LYS A 819 -39.43 -7.39 -4.05
N THR A 820 -40.05 -8.38 -3.41
CA THR A 820 -40.42 -8.38 -1.98
C THR A 820 -39.23 -8.09 -1.07
N PRO A 821 -39.32 -7.14 -0.11
CA PRO A 821 -38.36 -7.03 0.97
C PRO A 821 -38.68 -8.02 2.10
N ASN A 822 -37.74 -8.90 2.42
CA ASN A 822 -37.69 -9.64 3.67
C ASN A 822 -37.06 -8.76 4.76
N LYS A 823 -37.88 -8.21 5.66
CA LYS A 823 -37.67 -8.04 7.12
C LYS A 823 -38.59 -6.92 7.63
N ARG A 824 -39.49 -7.26 8.55
CA ARG A 824 -40.33 -6.31 9.30
C ARG A 824 -39.43 -5.37 10.12
N ALA A 825 -39.42 -4.07 9.80
CA ALA A 825 -38.82 -3.05 10.64
C ALA A 825 -39.77 -2.67 11.80
N LYS A 826 -39.19 -2.40 12.98
CA LYS A 826 -39.91 -1.99 14.20
C LYS A 826 -40.66 -0.67 13.97
N VAL A 827 -41.87 -0.58 14.54
CA VAL A 827 -42.78 0.58 14.49
C VAL A 827 -42.14 1.82 15.12
N GLY A 828 -41.51 2.66 14.31
CA GLY A 828 -41.04 4.00 14.66
C GLY A 828 -41.58 5.03 13.65
N LYS A 829 -41.58 6.33 14.00
CA LYS A 829 -42.02 7.41 13.08
C LYS A 829 -41.24 7.35 11.75
N PRO A 830 -41.87 7.57 10.58
CA PRO A 830 -41.22 7.47 9.27
C PRO A 830 -40.10 8.49 9.12
N LYS A 831 -38.99 8.12 8.46
CA LYS A 831 -37.82 9.00 8.27
C LYS A 831 -38.05 10.17 7.31
N ILE A 832 -39.20 10.19 6.63
CA ILE A 832 -39.54 11.14 5.57
C ILE A 832 -40.94 11.71 5.81
N LEU A 833 -41.15 12.94 5.37
CA LEU A 833 -42.45 13.60 5.28
C LEU A 833 -42.63 14.20 3.88
N ALA A 834 -43.69 13.80 3.19
CA ALA A 834 -44.09 14.43 1.93
C ALA A 834 -45.06 15.60 2.20
N VAL A 835 -44.73 16.78 1.67
CA VAL A 835 -45.51 18.03 1.82
C VAL A 835 -46.05 18.42 0.46
N ASP A 836 -47.35 18.26 0.27
CA ASP A 836 -48.05 18.61 -0.95
C ASP A 836 -48.53 20.06 -0.90
N ILE A 837 -47.97 20.90 -1.77
CA ILE A 837 -48.25 22.34 -1.80
C ILE A 837 -49.33 22.73 -2.82
N ARG A 838 -50.02 21.75 -3.42
CA ARG A 838 -51.15 21.98 -4.34
C ARG A 838 -52.39 22.45 -3.57
N SER A 839 -53.42 22.90 -4.31
CA SER A 839 -54.69 23.28 -3.69
C SER A 839 -55.32 22.08 -2.95
N PRO A 840 -56.12 22.32 -1.90
CA PRO A 840 -56.83 21.25 -1.20
C PRO A 840 -57.69 20.40 -2.15
N GLU A 841 -58.24 21.00 -3.21
CA GLU A 841 -59.01 20.31 -4.25
C GLU A 841 -58.16 19.29 -5.02
N ASP A 842 -56.96 19.68 -5.46
CA ASP A 842 -56.05 18.80 -6.18
C ASP A 842 -55.44 17.72 -5.27
N PHE A 843 -55.23 18.03 -3.98
CA PHE A 843 -54.83 17.05 -2.97
C PHE A 843 -55.92 16.00 -2.76
N ASN A 844 -57.17 16.44 -2.61
CA ASN A 844 -58.32 15.56 -2.45
C ASN A 844 -58.61 14.74 -3.71
N ARG A 845 -58.26 15.21 -4.91
CA ARG A 845 -58.39 14.40 -6.14
C ARG A 845 -57.42 13.21 -6.19
N GLY A 846 -56.29 13.29 -5.47
CA GLY A 846 -55.29 12.23 -5.44
C GLY A 846 -54.00 12.71 -4.79
N HIS A 847 -53.54 12.03 -3.76
CA HIS A 847 -52.34 12.38 -3.00
C HIS A 847 -51.48 11.14 -2.68
N ILE A 848 -50.25 11.34 -2.23
CA ILE A 848 -49.40 10.23 -1.77
C ILE A 848 -49.82 9.84 -0.35
N SER A 849 -50.04 8.56 -0.09
CA SER A 849 -50.43 8.09 1.23
C SER A 849 -49.46 8.58 2.32
N GLY A 850 -49.99 9.22 3.35
CA GLY A 850 -49.19 9.78 4.46
C GLY A 850 -48.58 11.16 4.20
N SER A 851 -48.84 11.79 3.04
CA SER A 851 -48.46 13.19 2.81
C SER A 851 -49.39 14.17 3.53
N ILE A 852 -48.88 15.37 3.82
CA ILE A 852 -49.66 16.49 4.37
C ILE A 852 -49.89 17.56 3.30
N ASN A 853 -50.99 18.30 3.39
CA ASN A 853 -51.29 19.40 2.47
C ASN A 853 -50.99 20.76 3.13
N ILE A 854 -50.10 21.56 2.51
CA ILE A 854 -49.75 22.93 2.90
C ILE A 854 -49.81 23.81 1.63
N PRO A 855 -50.98 24.34 1.23
CA PRO A 855 -51.17 24.99 -0.06
C PRO A 855 -50.27 26.22 -0.26
N TYR A 856 -49.54 26.32 -1.37
CA TYR A 856 -48.54 27.38 -1.61
C TYR A 856 -49.03 28.80 -1.26
N ASN A 857 -50.26 29.14 -1.67
CA ASN A 857 -50.98 30.34 -1.23
C ASN A 857 -52.16 29.89 -0.34
N PRO A 858 -52.36 30.40 0.89
CA PRO A 858 -51.71 31.54 1.57
C PRO A 858 -50.67 31.10 2.64
N SER A 859 -49.83 30.09 2.38
CA SER A 859 -49.04 29.44 3.43
C SER A 859 -48.01 30.32 4.16
N PHE A 860 -47.66 31.49 3.61
CA PHE A 860 -46.72 32.43 4.23
C PHE A 860 -47.44 33.71 4.65
N GLY A 861 -47.20 34.13 5.90
CA GLY A 861 -47.64 35.42 6.44
C GLY A 861 -46.89 36.60 5.80
N SER A 862 -47.31 37.82 6.14
CA SER A 862 -46.66 39.06 5.68
C SER A 862 -45.21 39.23 6.19
N ASP A 863 -44.87 38.50 7.26
CA ASP A 863 -43.56 38.39 7.90
C ASP A 863 -42.68 37.28 7.29
N GLY A 864 -43.21 36.49 6.36
CA GLY A 864 -42.51 35.36 5.74
C GLY A 864 -42.51 34.08 6.59
N GLU A 865 -43.20 34.06 7.73
CA GLU A 865 -43.38 32.85 8.53
C GLU A 865 -44.50 31.95 7.99
N LEU A 866 -44.46 30.67 8.32
CA LEU A 866 -45.53 29.73 7.97
C LEU A 866 -46.77 29.99 8.83
N VAL A 867 -47.91 30.21 8.17
CA VAL A 867 -49.19 30.40 8.87
C VAL A 867 -49.54 29.15 9.67
N THR A 868 -49.74 29.30 10.98
CA THR A 868 -49.93 28.16 11.89
C THR A 868 -51.19 27.38 11.56
N CYS A 869 -51.05 26.09 11.26
CA CYS A 869 -52.14 25.15 11.05
C CYS A 869 -51.72 23.73 11.49
N PRO A 870 -52.66 22.77 11.62
CA PRO A 870 -52.33 21.39 12.02
C PRO A 870 -51.26 20.72 11.14
N ALA A 871 -51.25 21.03 9.83
CA ALA A 871 -50.25 20.53 8.90
C ALA A 871 -48.86 21.14 9.17
N VAL A 872 -48.77 22.43 9.51
CA VAL A 872 -47.52 23.09 9.91
C VAL A 872 -47.00 22.55 11.24
N ASN A 873 -47.87 22.29 12.22
CA ASN A 873 -47.47 21.62 13.47
C ASN A 873 -46.89 20.23 13.20
N THR A 874 -47.49 19.50 12.24
CA THR A 874 -46.96 18.22 11.78
C THR A 874 -45.59 18.41 11.14
N LEU A 875 -45.43 19.37 10.22
CA LEU A 875 -44.14 19.70 9.60
C LEU A 875 -43.06 20.01 10.65
N SER A 876 -43.36 20.85 11.66
CA SER A 876 -42.43 21.16 12.75
C SER A 876 -42.03 19.93 13.57
N SER A 877 -42.94 18.98 13.78
CA SER A 877 -42.64 17.72 14.48
C SER A 877 -41.69 16.78 13.70
N TYR A 878 -41.51 17.04 12.40
CA TYR A 878 -40.58 16.33 11.51
C TYR A 878 -39.28 17.09 11.26
N ARG A 879 -39.00 18.19 11.97
CA ARG A 879 -37.74 18.93 11.84
C ARG A 879 -36.55 17.99 12.06
N GLY A 880 -35.57 18.03 11.15
CA GLY A 880 -34.44 17.10 11.15
C GLY A 880 -34.67 15.78 10.40
N ARG A 881 -35.88 15.52 9.89
CA ARG A 881 -36.17 14.40 8.97
C ARG A 881 -36.17 14.88 7.52
N VAL A 882 -36.21 13.96 6.56
CA VAL A 882 -36.23 14.34 5.13
C VAL A 882 -37.63 14.88 4.78
N ILE A 883 -37.70 16.10 4.28
CA ILE A 883 -38.95 16.75 3.87
C ILE A 883 -38.96 16.83 2.35
N ILE A 884 -40.00 16.33 1.70
CA ILE A 884 -40.11 16.31 0.23
C ILE A 884 -41.28 17.17 -0.20
N VAL A 885 -41.00 18.25 -0.92
CA VAL A 885 -42.00 19.20 -1.42
C VAL A 885 -42.57 18.70 -2.75
N LEU A 886 -43.88 18.52 -2.80
CA LEU A 886 -44.63 18.02 -3.96
C LEU A 886 -45.48 19.15 -4.56
N SER A 887 -45.42 19.31 -5.88
CA SER A 887 -46.22 20.30 -6.62
C SER A 887 -46.50 19.83 -8.04
N ASN A 888 -47.50 20.42 -8.70
CA ASN A 888 -47.67 20.35 -10.16
C ASN A 888 -46.69 21.30 -10.87
N MET A 889 -46.35 22.42 -10.23
CA MET A 889 -45.45 23.45 -10.74
C MET A 889 -44.13 23.39 -9.96
N VAL A 890 -43.06 22.91 -10.62
CA VAL A 890 -41.74 22.73 -9.99
C VAL A 890 -41.20 24.04 -9.42
N LYS A 891 -41.41 25.16 -10.11
CA LYS A 891 -41.00 26.50 -9.64
C LYS A 891 -41.58 26.84 -8.26
N ASN A 892 -42.85 26.50 -8.00
CA ASN A 892 -43.47 26.75 -6.70
C ASN A 892 -42.86 25.86 -5.63
N ALA A 893 -42.54 24.61 -5.95
CA ALA A 893 -41.90 23.69 -5.01
C ALA A 893 -40.49 24.15 -4.63
N VAL A 894 -39.69 24.59 -5.60
CA VAL A 894 -38.36 25.18 -5.38
C VAL A 894 -38.45 26.43 -4.50
N MET A 895 -39.36 27.35 -4.81
CA MET A 895 -39.55 28.56 -4.00
C MET A 895 -39.99 28.22 -2.57
N PHE A 896 -40.93 27.29 -2.40
CA PHE A 896 -41.38 26.85 -1.08
C PHE A 896 -40.24 26.18 -0.29
N ALA A 897 -39.47 25.30 -0.91
CA ALA A 897 -38.31 24.66 -0.31
C ALA A 897 -37.25 25.68 0.15
N THR A 898 -36.96 26.68 -0.68
CA THR A 898 -36.07 27.80 -0.33
C THR A 898 -36.54 28.56 0.90
N HIS A 899 -37.86 28.80 1.05
CA HIS A 899 -38.39 29.43 2.26
C HIS A 899 -38.23 28.53 3.49
N LEU A 900 -38.47 27.22 3.37
CA LEU A 900 -38.23 26.28 4.47
C LEU A 900 -36.77 26.27 4.92
N LEU A 901 -35.83 26.29 3.97
CA LEU A 901 -34.39 26.36 4.28
C LEU A 901 -34.04 27.66 5.03
N LYS A 902 -34.60 28.82 4.62
CA LYS A 902 -34.43 30.10 5.34
C LYS A 902 -35.02 30.08 6.75
N LEU A 903 -36.06 29.28 6.98
CA LEU A 903 -36.61 29.02 8.31
C LEU A 903 -35.82 27.94 9.09
N ASN A 904 -34.62 27.58 8.62
CA ASN A 904 -33.73 26.58 9.21
C ASN A 904 -34.37 25.18 9.35
N TYR A 905 -35.20 24.77 8.37
CA TYR A 905 -35.59 23.37 8.22
C TYR A 905 -34.52 22.64 7.41
N PRO A 906 -33.74 21.72 8.01
CA PRO A 906 -32.78 20.93 7.26
C PRO A 906 -33.49 19.82 6.47
N ARG A 907 -32.76 19.23 5.53
CA ARG A 907 -33.11 18.02 4.76
C ARG A 907 -34.35 18.18 3.88
N VAL A 908 -34.52 19.36 3.30
CA VAL A 908 -35.60 19.66 2.36
C VAL A 908 -35.19 19.27 0.94
N CYS A 909 -36.06 18.57 0.23
CA CYS A 909 -35.91 18.16 -1.17
C CYS A 909 -37.15 18.55 -1.98
N VAL A 910 -37.00 18.68 -3.30
CA VAL A 910 -38.11 18.86 -4.25
C VAL A 910 -38.27 17.59 -5.09
N LEU A 911 -39.50 17.11 -5.29
CA LEU A 911 -39.74 15.99 -6.20
C LEU A 911 -39.47 16.40 -7.65
N ASP A 912 -38.52 15.73 -8.30
CA ASP A 912 -38.20 15.97 -9.70
C ASP A 912 -39.39 15.62 -10.61
N GLY A 913 -39.70 16.49 -11.57
CA GLY A 913 -40.88 16.36 -12.43
C GLY A 913 -42.25 16.54 -11.75
N GLY A 914 -42.27 16.81 -10.44
CA GLY A 914 -43.48 17.03 -9.66
C GLY A 914 -44.35 15.78 -9.49
N ILE A 915 -45.52 15.95 -8.88
CA ILE A 915 -46.40 14.82 -8.53
C ILE A 915 -46.97 14.09 -9.76
N ASN A 916 -46.93 14.73 -10.95
CA ASN A 916 -47.38 14.11 -12.19
C ASN A 916 -46.52 12.89 -12.57
N LYS A 917 -45.22 12.88 -12.25
CA LYS A 917 -44.37 11.68 -12.44
C LYS A 917 -44.85 10.49 -11.62
N MET A 918 -45.59 10.71 -10.52
CA MET A 918 -46.15 9.63 -9.70
C MET A 918 -47.43 9.02 -10.28
N LYS A 919 -48.12 9.68 -11.22
CA LYS A 919 -49.40 9.20 -11.77
C LYS A 919 -49.28 7.84 -12.46
N VAL A 920 -48.17 7.60 -13.15
CA VAL A 920 -47.90 6.36 -13.90
C VAL A 920 -47.69 5.14 -12.99
N THR A 921 -47.46 5.37 -11.70
CA THR A 921 -47.16 4.30 -10.72
C THR A 921 -48.42 3.71 -10.07
N GLY A 922 -49.57 4.38 -10.19
CA GLY A 922 -50.79 4.00 -9.47
C GLY A 922 -50.74 4.18 -7.95
N LEU A 923 -49.71 4.84 -7.40
CA LEU A 923 -49.49 5.04 -5.96
C LEU A 923 -50.24 6.25 -5.36
N LEU A 924 -51.04 6.94 -6.16
CA LEU A 924 -51.84 8.07 -5.69
C LEU A 924 -53.15 7.55 -5.07
N THR A 925 -53.35 7.87 -3.80
CA THR A 925 -54.58 7.59 -3.06
C THR A 925 -55.66 8.56 -3.51
N VAL A 926 -56.70 8.02 -4.18
CA VAL A 926 -57.90 8.75 -4.54
C VAL A 926 -58.98 8.43 -3.48
N PRO A 927 -59.70 9.42 -2.93
CA PRO A 927 -60.78 9.15 -2.00
C PRO A 927 -61.83 8.25 -2.66
N SER A 928 -62.34 7.27 -1.91
CA SER A 928 -63.52 6.52 -2.34
C SER A 928 -64.66 7.52 -2.63
N PRO A 929 -65.38 7.41 -3.76
CA PRO A 929 -66.55 8.25 -3.98
C PRO A 929 -67.47 8.07 -2.77
N GLN A 930 -67.75 9.16 -2.05
CA GLN A 930 -68.77 9.17 -1.01
C GLN A 930 -70.08 8.81 -1.70
N ILE A 931 -70.61 7.61 -1.41
CA ILE A 931 -71.96 7.19 -1.80
C ILE A 931 -72.95 7.91 -0.91
#